data_AF-A0A2T0TBB4-F1
#
_entry.id   AF-A0A2T0TBB4-F1
#
_cell.length_a   1.000
_cell.length_b   1.000
_cell.length_c   1.000
_cell.angle_alpha   90.00
_cell.angle_beta   90.00
_cell.angle_gamma   90.00
#
_symmetry.space_group_name_H-M   'P 1'
#
loop_
_entity.id
_entity.type
_entity.pdbx_description
1 polymer ?
#
loop_
_entity_poly.entity_id
_entity_poly.type
_entity_poly.pdbx_seq_one_letter_code
_entity_poly.pdbx_strand_id
1 'polypeptide(L)'
;MTLPLLTHRCIRQCIVVTSLLLWLLGLTAQARPAAVTQAGSSTVVPASTLALSPASVSVCQGSPASLTATGCPAGGTLHWSTGQATAIVSVTASQPTTYTATCTVSGTATTATATVTPVQAVTFTAGPGSITVCENVPAGLSVALADGTSGQLTWYVDGYRILNNATASTAELRIPFVQTFNTGNYYLTATNACGTTTSRAARITVPPSITVNAVAKPVNCASQFTGQISVTATGGTGAKQYQLNGQVFQDQNTFISLQAGTYTVGVKDALGCLANASVEIKPPTAMNLSIRTVDTRCSGGSDGGLIVSVAGGAAPYSYQINGGAAQPSGTFTDLKAGSYTLVVTDQAACVTAQTALIGSPAAFDIRTTIQPTRCAGSADGSVTIIGSNGTGPFQYQLGNGDYQTGTVFTGLATGSYEFTVRDLGGCTLKRTVAVPQPAVLSLAATVLPVSCKGNASGSITVRSTGGTEPIRYQLASSRIVQRSPVFGGLALGEYTVIATDTNGCTALLSVPIGKADPLRLQATTQVAKCCICPTGVVSLTSTGGAGTARTYQRLGQNAQTTNQFGNLIPGTYTFRISDEAGCTDSAAVFVGDASALSLTVGTIKDVTCAGGADGEAAVQIAGGTRPFTVYWQTPRRDTLQNRVVTQTGLSEGTYTVSVRDSNRCTTSTAFVTLKSRFPVPETPVVSQTGSTLRVTDVSGIQWYVQPTGAASATAITNATSTTLTPYQSGRYYVVVTQNGCASPASNAIAFVLTAITEPGTGLSVRVLPNPVGTHLRLEIEQDSRQAIALTVQDAAGRAVRQFIVPAFIGKHQVEYPLPDLPAGTYLLKAEATDRQTVMRIVKE
;
A
#
# COMPACT_ATOMS: atom_id res chain seq x y z
N MET A 1 -21.89 38.10 -28.10
CA MET A 1 -22.23 38.36 -29.51
C MET A 1 -22.84 39.76 -29.59
N THR A 2 -22.50 40.53 -30.61
CA THR A 2 -22.92 41.94 -30.78
C THR A 2 -23.93 42.11 -31.94
N LEU A 3 -24.65 43.23 -31.94
CA LEU A 3 -25.84 43.46 -32.79
C LEU A 3 -25.52 43.64 -34.29
N PRO A 4 -26.47 43.30 -35.19
CA PRO A 4 -26.40 43.58 -36.61
C PRO A 4 -27.15 44.86 -37.06
N LEU A 5 -26.52 45.58 -37.98
CA LEU A 5 -27.03 46.14 -39.26
C LEU A 5 -28.50 46.59 -39.46
N LEU A 6 -28.60 47.75 -40.13
CA LEU A 6 -29.60 48.21 -41.12
C LEU A 6 -31.04 48.60 -40.70
N THR A 7 -31.39 49.84 -41.07
CA THR A 7 -32.70 50.20 -41.67
C THR A 7 -32.48 51.08 -42.92
N HIS A 8 -33.46 51.15 -43.82
CA HIS A 8 -33.23 51.55 -45.22
C HIS A 8 -34.49 52.19 -45.85
N ARG A 9 -34.28 53.23 -46.70
CA ARG A 9 -35.25 53.91 -47.60
C ARG A 9 -36.39 54.74 -46.97
N CYS A 10 -36.78 55.78 -47.72
CA CYS A 10 -38.15 56.30 -47.79
C CYS A 10 -38.44 56.68 -49.26
N ILE A 11 -39.71 56.66 -49.70
CA ILE A 11 -40.09 56.65 -51.13
C ILE A 11 -41.13 57.73 -51.49
N ARG A 12 -40.83 58.46 -52.58
CA ARG A 12 -41.67 59.15 -53.59
C ARG A 12 -43.16 59.50 -53.31
N GLN A 13 -43.45 60.78 -53.60
CA GLN A 13 -44.46 61.32 -54.55
C GLN A 13 -45.94 61.60 -54.17
N CYS A 14 -46.28 62.91 -54.18
CA CYS A 14 -47.09 63.60 -55.22
C CYS A 14 -48.52 64.15 -54.95
N ILE A 15 -48.76 65.32 -55.60
CA ILE A 15 -49.94 65.76 -56.37
C ILE A 15 -51.00 66.71 -55.74
N VAL A 16 -51.03 67.96 -56.27
CA VAL A 16 -52.21 68.82 -56.65
C VAL A 16 -53.13 69.37 -55.52
N VAL A 17 -53.65 70.62 -55.48
CA VAL A 17 -53.45 71.97 -56.12
C VAL A 17 -54.26 73.00 -55.24
N THR A 18 -54.38 74.34 -55.35
CA THR A 18 -54.41 75.36 -56.44
C THR A 18 -53.91 76.75 -55.96
N SER A 19 -53.95 77.76 -56.85
CA SER A 19 -53.52 79.17 -56.69
C SER A 19 -54.61 80.16 -56.23
N LEU A 20 -54.23 81.32 -55.64
CA LEU A 20 -54.91 82.64 -55.82
C LEU A 20 -54.07 83.86 -55.32
N LEU A 21 -54.55 85.09 -55.63
CA LEU A 21 -53.96 86.45 -55.37
C LEU A 21 -52.72 86.82 -56.22
N LEU A 22 -52.42 88.09 -56.59
CA LEU A 22 -53.02 89.44 -56.44
C LEU A 22 -53.38 90.02 -57.85
N TRP A 23 -54.30 90.98 -58.11
CA TRP A 23 -54.37 92.44 -57.75
C TRP A 23 -53.12 93.25 -58.17
N LEU A 24 -53.16 94.45 -58.79
CA LEU A 24 -53.87 95.71 -58.45
C LEU A 24 -54.04 96.71 -59.65
N LEU A 25 -55.02 97.65 -59.55
CA LEU A 25 -55.11 99.03 -60.13
C LEU A 25 -55.18 99.25 -61.68
N GLY A 26 -55.85 100.29 -62.23
CA GLY A 26 -56.75 101.29 -61.61
C GLY A 26 -57.20 102.47 -62.55
N LEU A 27 -58.16 103.29 -62.07
CA LEU A 27 -58.51 104.69 -62.47
C LEU A 27 -59.23 105.05 -63.81
N THR A 28 -60.56 105.03 -63.76
CA THR A 28 -61.55 106.10 -64.12
C THR A 28 -61.22 107.27 -65.09
N ALA A 29 -62.15 107.54 -66.04
CA ALA A 29 -62.80 108.87 -66.29
C ALA A 29 -63.98 108.75 -67.29
N GLN A 30 -64.94 109.69 -67.32
CA GLN A 30 -66.17 109.61 -68.16
C GLN A 30 -66.79 111.00 -68.51
N ALA A 31 -67.60 111.04 -69.60
CA ALA A 31 -68.68 111.99 -69.93
C ALA A 31 -68.44 113.23 -70.85
N ARG A 32 -69.56 113.70 -71.43
CA ARG A 32 -69.87 114.76 -72.43
C ARG A 32 -71.42 114.89 -72.47
N PRO A 33 -72.10 115.86 -73.16
CA PRO A 33 -71.67 117.16 -73.73
C PRO A 33 -72.70 118.35 -73.55
N ALA A 34 -72.34 119.52 -74.09
CA ALA A 34 -73.17 120.53 -74.82
C ALA A 34 -74.33 121.36 -74.19
N ALA A 35 -74.46 122.61 -74.69
CA ALA A 35 -75.63 123.53 -74.63
C ALA A 35 -75.62 124.49 -75.85
N VAL A 36 -76.68 125.29 -76.10
CA VAL A 36 -77.05 125.84 -77.44
C VAL A 36 -77.63 127.28 -77.39
N THR A 37 -77.92 127.89 -78.57
CA THR A 37 -78.82 129.05 -78.91
C THR A 37 -78.14 130.43 -79.09
N GLN A 38 -78.67 131.42 -79.86
CA GLN A 38 -79.90 131.60 -80.70
C GLN A 38 -79.57 132.65 -81.84
N ALA A 39 -80.42 133.28 -82.69
CA ALA A 39 -81.89 133.39 -82.95
C ALA A 39 -82.18 133.97 -84.38
N GLY A 40 -83.46 133.94 -84.81
CA GLY A 40 -84.00 134.60 -86.02
C GLY A 40 -84.00 133.72 -87.30
N SER A 41 -84.76 134.01 -88.37
CA SER A 41 -85.88 134.96 -88.63
C SER A 41 -86.71 134.41 -89.84
N SER A 42 -87.84 134.95 -90.32
CA SER A 42 -88.56 136.21 -90.04
C SER A 42 -90.08 136.02 -89.85
N THR A 43 -90.95 136.34 -90.84
CA THR A 43 -92.40 136.61 -90.59
C THR A 43 -93.40 136.22 -91.70
N VAL A 44 -94.37 135.36 -91.35
CA VAL A 44 -95.84 135.48 -91.60
C VAL A 44 -96.56 134.90 -90.36
N VAL A 45 -97.81 135.28 -90.07
CA VAL A 45 -98.45 135.15 -88.73
C VAL A 45 -99.34 133.88 -88.55
N PRO A 46 -99.31 133.19 -87.39
CA PRO A 46 -100.12 131.99 -87.08
C PRO A 46 -101.26 132.21 -86.06
N ALA A 47 -102.03 131.15 -85.76
CA ALA A 47 -102.99 131.06 -84.65
C ALA A 47 -102.38 130.33 -83.42
N SER A 48 -102.97 130.52 -82.22
CA SER A 48 -102.39 130.14 -80.92
C SER A 48 -102.92 128.84 -80.30
N THR A 49 -102.06 128.09 -79.60
CA THR A 49 -102.39 126.88 -78.81
C THR A 49 -101.75 126.90 -77.41
N LEU A 50 -102.36 126.22 -76.44
CA LEU A 50 -101.94 126.18 -75.03
C LEU A 50 -101.17 124.88 -74.70
N ALA A 51 -100.11 124.96 -73.88
CA ALA A 51 -99.32 123.81 -73.44
C ALA A 51 -98.88 123.91 -71.97
N LEU A 52 -98.55 122.77 -71.34
CA LEU A 52 -97.97 122.69 -69.98
C LEU A 52 -96.53 122.18 -69.98
N SER A 53 -95.73 122.63 -69.02
CA SER A 53 -94.39 122.12 -68.72
C SER A 53 -94.07 122.13 -67.21
N PRO A 54 -93.45 121.07 -66.66
CA PRO A 54 -93.23 119.76 -67.27
C PRO A 54 -94.55 118.97 -67.40
N ALA A 55 -94.63 118.04 -68.36
CA ALA A 55 -95.81 117.19 -68.54
C ALA A 55 -95.93 116.08 -67.47
N SER A 56 -94.81 115.61 -66.92
CA SER A 56 -94.79 114.78 -65.72
C SER A 56 -93.55 115.03 -64.87
N VAL A 57 -93.67 114.85 -63.55
CA VAL A 57 -92.55 114.99 -62.61
C VAL A 57 -92.75 114.10 -61.38
N SER A 58 -91.66 113.48 -60.92
CA SER A 58 -91.63 112.78 -59.63
C SER A 58 -90.99 113.68 -58.57
N VAL A 59 -91.63 113.80 -57.41
CA VAL A 59 -91.16 114.63 -56.28
C VAL A 59 -91.15 113.81 -55.00
N CYS A 60 -90.46 114.30 -53.97
CA CYS A 60 -90.57 113.72 -52.62
C CYS A 60 -91.94 114.08 -52.02
N GLN A 61 -92.58 113.16 -51.29
CA GLN A 61 -93.96 113.34 -50.82
C GLN A 61 -94.08 114.60 -49.94
N GLY A 62 -95.01 115.49 -50.30
CA GLY A 62 -95.23 116.76 -49.61
C GLY A 62 -94.42 117.96 -50.16
N SER A 63 -93.47 117.75 -51.07
CA SER A 63 -92.81 118.85 -51.78
C SER A 63 -93.67 119.37 -52.94
N PRO A 64 -93.76 120.70 -53.16
CA PRO A 64 -94.50 121.25 -54.29
C PRO A 64 -93.74 121.07 -55.61
N ALA A 65 -94.49 120.75 -56.67
CA ALA A 65 -94.04 120.82 -58.06
C ALA A 65 -94.58 122.10 -58.71
N SER A 66 -93.73 122.84 -59.43
CA SER A 66 -94.20 123.98 -60.23
C SER A 66 -94.58 123.53 -61.65
N LEU A 67 -95.80 123.83 -62.06
CA LEU A 67 -96.33 123.58 -63.40
C LEU A 67 -96.58 124.93 -64.10
N THR A 68 -96.12 125.05 -65.33
CA THR A 68 -96.17 126.30 -66.12
C THR A 68 -97.02 126.11 -67.36
N ALA A 69 -97.97 127.02 -67.57
CA ALA A 69 -98.84 127.09 -68.76
C ALA A 69 -98.38 128.22 -69.69
N THR A 70 -98.21 127.92 -70.96
CA THR A 70 -97.81 128.88 -72.00
C THR A 70 -98.70 128.78 -73.24
N GLY A 71 -98.85 129.90 -73.96
CA GLY A 71 -99.58 129.96 -75.23
C GLY A 71 -100.98 130.60 -75.21
N CYS A 72 -101.44 131.10 -74.06
CA CYS A 72 -102.68 131.89 -73.99
C CYS A 72 -102.45 133.32 -74.55
N PRO A 73 -103.18 133.78 -75.58
CA PRO A 73 -102.90 135.05 -76.25
C PRO A 73 -103.47 136.27 -75.51
N ALA A 74 -102.96 137.46 -75.85
CA ALA A 74 -103.39 138.72 -75.23
C ALA A 74 -104.89 138.99 -75.42
N GLY A 75 -105.59 139.30 -74.32
CA GLY A 75 -107.05 139.41 -74.28
C GLY A 75 -107.78 138.12 -73.85
N GLY A 76 -107.06 137.01 -73.70
CA GLY A 76 -107.58 135.77 -73.10
C GLY A 76 -107.44 135.73 -71.59
N THR A 77 -108.28 134.92 -70.94
CA THR A 77 -108.17 134.56 -69.51
C THR A 77 -107.73 133.11 -69.35
N LEU A 78 -106.81 132.86 -68.42
CA LEU A 78 -106.29 131.54 -68.06
C LEU A 78 -106.89 131.08 -66.72
N HIS A 79 -107.17 129.79 -66.57
CA HIS A 79 -107.55 129.17 -65.30
C HIS A 79 -107.01 127.74 -65.19
N TRP A 80 -106.61 127.34 -63.99
CA TRP A 80 -106.17 125.98 -63.66
C TRP A 80 -107.24 125.18 -62.91
N SER A 81 -107.12 123.85 -62.90
CA SER A 81 -107.92 122.95 -62.06
C SER A 81 -107.72 123.16 -60.55
N THR A 82 -106.71 123.95 -60.16
CA THR A 82 -106.48 124.45 -58.80
C THR A 82 -107.23 125.76 -58.49
N GLY A 83 -108.01 126.29 -59.45
CA GLY A 83 -108.75 127.55 -59.35
C GLY A 83 -107.92 128.82 -59.64
N GLN A 84 -106.59 128.74 -59.66
CA GLN A 84 -105.74 129.91 -59.94
C GLN A 84 -105.74 130.31 -61.42
N ALA A 85 -105.42 131.58 -61.70
CA ALA A 85 -105.44 132.18 -63.05
C ALA A 85 -104.05 132.58 -63.58
N THR A 86 -102.98 132.21 -62.88
CA THR A 86 -101.58 132.58 -63.17
C THR A 86 -100.94 131.65 -64.19
N ALA A 87 -99.95 132.15 -64.96
CA ALA A 87 -99.20 131.34 -65.92
C ALA A 87 -98.36 130.22 -65.27
N ILE A 88 -98.06 130.32 -63.97
CA ILE A 88 -97.41 129.28 -63.18
C ILE A 88 -98.27 129.00 -61.95
N VAL A 89 -98.39 127.72 -61.58
CA VAL A 89 -98.93 127.28 -60.29
C VAL A 89 -97.94 126.32 -59.62
N SER A 90 -97.84 126.38 -58.30
CA SER A 90 -97.14 125.36 -57.50
C SER A 90 -98.18 124.44 -56.88
N VAL A 91 -98.06 123.15 -57.14
CA VAL A 91 -99.04 122.12 -56.73
C VAL A 91 -98.37 121.05 -55.89
N THR A 92 -99.07 120.54 -54.88
CA THR A 92 -98.54 119.53 -53.96
C THR A 92 -99.44 118.30 -54.02
N ALA A 93 -98.84 117.13 -54.31
CA ALA A 93 -99.56 115.88 -54.53
C ALA A 93 -99.14 114.84 -53.48
N SER A 94 -100.07 114.37 -52.66
CA SER A 94 -99.83 113.31 -51.66
C SER A 94 -99.89 111.90 -52.24
N GLN A 95 -100.50 111.76 -53.43
CA GLN A 95 -100.60 110.56 -54.27
C GLN A 95 -100.45 111.00 -55.75
N PRO A 96 -100.22 110.09 -56.73
CA PRO A 96 -100.07 110.47 -58.14
C PRO A 96 -101.30 111.26 -58.65
N THR A 97 -101.12 112.53 -59.00
CA THR A 97 -102.24 113.47 -59.28
C THR A 97 -101.99 114.26 -60.56
N THR A 98 -103.02 114.41 -61.40
CA THR A 98 -102.97 115.18 -62.66
C THR A 98 -103.70 116.52 -62.52
N TYR A 99 -103.09 117.58 -63.05
CA TYR A 99 -103.59 118.95 -63.04
C TYR A 99 -103.80 119.45 -64.47
N THR A 100 -104.72 120.41 -64.64
CA THR A 100 -105.15 120.93 -65.96
C THR A 100 -105.06 122.45 -65.97
N ALA A 101 -104.69 123.05 -67.10
CA ALA A 101 -104.89 124.48 -67.39
C ALA A 101 -105.82 124.67 -68.60
N THR A 102 -106.55 125.78 -68.58
CA THR A 102 -107.58 126.18 -69.54
C THR A 102 -107.38 127.64 -69.93
N CYS A 103 -107.36 127.97 -71.22
CA CYS A 103 -107.32 129.34 -71.73
C CYS A 103 -108.57 129.65 -72.54
N THR A 104 -109.20 130.80 -72.30
CA THR A 104 -110.44 131.27 -72.94
C THR A 104 -110.26 132.62 -73.62
N VAL A 105 -110.64 132.70 -74.91
CA VAL A 105 -110.56 133.92 -75.74
C VAL A 105 -111.85 134.06 -76.55
N SER A 106 -112.55 135.20 -76.45
CA SER A 106 -113.75 135.51 -77.25
C SER A 106 -114.80 134.39 -77.32
N GLY A 107 -114.98 133.63 -76.22
CA GLY A 107 -115.92 132.51 -76.12
C GLY A 107 -115.34 131.11 -76.43
N THR A 108 -114.13 131.02 -76.98
CA THR A 108 -113.48 129.74 -77.34
C THR A 108 -112.47 129.32 -76.28
N ALA A 109 -112.43 128.03 -75.91
CA ALA A 109 -111.57 127.48 -74.85
C ALA A 109 -110.57 126.43 -75.37
N THR A 110 -109.38 126.35 -74.77
CA THR A 110 -108.34 125.32 -75.03
C THR A 110 -107.74 124.81 -73.71
N THR A 111 -107.27 123.56 -73.64
CA THR A 111 -106.78 122.93 -72.40
C THR A 111 -105.50 122.10 -72.57
N ALA A 112 -104.74 121.92 -71.49
CA ALA A 112 -103.55 121.04 -71.41
C ALA A 112 -103.35 120.48 -69.98
N THR A 113 -102.67 119.33 -69.83
CA THR A 113 -102.55 118.58 -68.55
C THR A 113 -101.11 118.16 -68.20
N ALA A 114 -100.86 117.91 -66.90
CA ALA A 114 -99.57 117.43 -66.37
C ALA A 114 -99.72 116.66 -65.05
N THR A 115 -98.86 115.65 -64.78
CA THR A 115 -98.98 114.73 -63.63
C THR A 115 -97.80 114.78 -62.66
N VAL A 116 -98.09 114.77 -61.35
CA VAL A 116 -97.11 114.82 -60.26
C VAL A 116 -97.18 113.54 -59.41
N THR A 117 -96.05 112.84 -59.24
CA THR A 117 -95.96 111.54 -58.55
C THR A 117 -95.05 111.61 -57.31
N PRO A 118 -95.52 111.26 -56.10
CA PRO A 118 -94.70 111.24 -54.89
C PRO A 118 -93.92 109.94 -54.70
N VAL A 119 -92.65 110.03 -54.30
CA VAL A 119 -91.77 108.91 -53.93
C VAL A 119 -91.95 108.50 -52.46
N GLN A 120 -91.99 107.19 -52.17
CA GLN A 120 -92.14 106.62 -50.82
C GLN A 120 -90.80 106.16 -50.18
N ALA A 121 -90.83 105.82 -48.88
CA ALA A 121 -89.68 105.36 -48.10
C ALA A 121 -89.36 103.86 -48.30
N VAL A 122 -88.11 103.46 -48.00
CA VAL A 122 -87.67 102.05 -48.09
C VAL A 122 -88.02 101.27 -46.82
N THR A 123 -88.40 100.00 -46.96
CA THR A 123 -88.63 99.06 -45.85
C THR A 123 -87.81 97.78 -46.02
N PHE A 124 -87.51 97.12 -44.89
CA PHE A 124 -86.81 95.83 -44.83
C PHE A 124 -87.81 94.68 -44.67
N THR A 125 -87.70 93.64 -45.49
CA THR A 125 -88.48 92.39 -45.37
C THR A 125 -88.12 91.59 -44.12
N ALA A 126 -86.84 91.56 -43.76
CA ALA A 126 -86.35 90.98 -42.52
C ALA A 126 -85.19 91.83 -41.95
N GLY A 127 -84.89 91.67 -40.67
CA GLY A 127 -83.64 92.18 -40.11
C GLY A 127 -82.48 91.20 -40.30
N PRO A 128 -81.22 91.68 -40.21
CA PRO A 128 -80.10 90.77 -40.10
C PRO A 128 -80.25 89.88 -38.86
N GLY A 129 -79.92 88.59 -38.99
CA GLY A 129 -79.90 87.68 -37.85
C GLY A 129 -78.80 88.05 -36.88
N SER A 130 -79.09 88.05 -35.58
CA SER A 130 -78.04 88.15 -34.56
C SER A 130 -77.36 86.79 -34.39
N ILE A 131 -76.03 86.78 -34.26
CA ILE A 131 -75.22 85.56 -34.28
C ILE A 131 -74.28 85.50 -33.08
N THR A 132 -74.06 84.28 -32.57
CA THR A 132 -73.03 84.00 -31.56
C THR A 132 -71.93 83.17 -32.23
N VAL A 133 -70.68 83.58 -32.10
CA VAL A 133 -69.55 83.00 -32.84
C VAL A 133 -68.33 82.92 -31.93
N CYS A 134 -67.51 81.87 -32.08
CA CYS A 134 -66.27 81.72 -31.32
C CYS A 134 -65.24 82.81 -31.66
N GLU A 135 -64.38 83.13 -30.70
CA GLU A 135 -63.25 84.04 -30.96
C GLU A 135 -62.30 83.46 -32.02
N ASN A 136 -61.83 84.32 -32.93
CA ASN A 136 -61.03 83.98 -34.10
C ASN A 136 -61.71 83.07 -35.14
N VAL A 137 -63.04 82.97 -35.16
CA VAL A 137 -63.80 82.29 -36.22
C VAL A 137 -64.43 83.34 -37.17
N PRO A 138 -64.51 83.10 -38.50
CA PRO A 138 -65.18 84.01 -39.44
C PRO A 138 -66.68 84.10 -39.21
N ALA A 139 -67.28 85.26 -39.55
CA ALA A 139 -68.71 85.50 -39.41
C ALA A 139 -69.30 86.30 -40.58
N GLY A 140 -70.62 86.23 -40.76
CA GLY A 140 -71.34 86.97 -41.78
C GLY A 140 -72.75 87.38 -41.35
N LEU A 141 -73.16 88.59 -41.73
CA LEU A 141 -74.51 89.12 -41.60
C LEU A 141 -75.05 89.44 -43.00
N SER A 142 -76.31 89.11 -43.28
CA SER A 142 -76.95 89.36 -44.58
C SER A 142 -78.39 89.86 -44.43
N VAL A 143 -78.84 90.72 -45.36
CA VAL A 143 -80.16 91.36 -45.36
C VAL A 143 -80.67 91.57 -46.79
N ALA A 144 -82.00 91.58 -46.95
CA ALA A 144 -82.71 91.99 -48.16
C ALA A 144 -83.67 93.16 -47.90
N LEU A 145 -83.94 93.95 -48.95
CA LEU A 145 -84.99 94.96 -49.02
C LEU A 145 -86.33 94.35 -49.48
N ALA A 146 -87.42 95.10 -49.30
CA ALA A 146 -88.74 94.70 -49.77
C ALA A 146 -88.93 94.88 -51.29
N ASP A 147 -89.58 93.89 -51.90
CA ASP A 147 -90.15 93.80 -53.25
C ASP A 147 -89.83 94.96 -54.22
N GLY A 148 -88.74 94.81 -54.98
CA GLY A 148 -88.39 95.70 -56.08
C GLY A 148 -87.85 97.08 -55.68
N THR A 149 -87.87 97.45 -54.40
CA THR A 149 -87.29 98.74 -53.96
C THR A 149 -85.77 98.71 -54.05
N SER A 150 -85.19 99.74 -54.66
CA SER A 150 -83.74 99.97 -54.70
C SER A 150 -83.38 101.17 -53.82
N GLY A 151 -82.28 101.05 -53.11
CA GLY A 151 -81.78 102.07 -52.19
C GLY A 151 -80.30 101.92 -51.95
N GLN A 152 -79.70 102.95 -51.35
CA GLN A 152 -78.31 102.90 -50.91
C GLN A 152 -78.25 102.15 -49.58
N LEU A 153 -77.62 100.97 -49.57
CA LEU A 153 -77.37 100.18 -48.36
C LEU A 153 -76.01 100.54 -47.76
N THR A 154 -75.93 100.68 -46.44
CA THR A 154 -74.69 101.02 -45.72
C THR A 154 -74.67 100.46 -44.30
N TRP A 155 -73.60 99.74 -43.96
CA TRP A 155 -73.34 99.16 -42.64
C TRP A 155 -72.57 100.10 -41.71
N TYR A 156 -72.95 100.08 -40.42
CA TYR A 156 -72.33 100.84 -39.33
C TYR A 156 -72.12 99.96 -38.08
N VAL A 157 -71.12 100.28 -37.26
CA VAL A 157 -71.02 99.85 -35.84
C VAL A 157 -70.67 101.08 -35.02
N ASP A 158 -71.32 101.25 -33.87
CA ASP A 158 -71.06 102.33 -32.91
C ASP A 158 -70.98 103.74 -33.54
N GLY A 159 -71.79 103.96 -34.59
CA GLY A 159 -71.87 105.20 -35.37
C GLY A 159 -70.94 105.29 -36.59
N TYR A 160 -69.91 104.43 -36.71
CA TYR A 160 -68.92 104.47 -37.78
C TYR A 160 -69.28 103.57 -38.97
N ARG A 161 -69.13 104.09 -40.19
CA ARG A 161 -69.47 103.42 -41.47
C ARG A 161 -68.37 102.46 -41.93
N ILE A 162 -68.73 101.23 -42.29
CA ILE A 162 -67.77 100.12 -42.47
C ILE A 162 -67.64 99.62 -43.92
N LEU A 163 -68.69 99.72 -44.74
CA LEU A 163 -68.62 99.39 -46.17
C LEU A 163 -69.11 100.52 -47.07
N ASN A 164 -68.55 100.57 -48.27
CA ASN A 164 -69.00 101.44 -49.35
C ASN A 164 -70.26 100.89 -50.04
N ASN A 165 -71.02 101.81 -50.61
CA ASN A 165 -72.41 101.61 -51.05
C ASN A 165 -72.59 100.40 -51.97
N ALA A 166 -73.56 99.55 -51.62
CA ALA A 166 -74.26 98.72 -52.61
C ALA A 166 -75.57 99.42 -52.99
N THR A 167 -75.75 99.72 -54.27
CA THR A 167 -77.07 100.02 -54.87
C THR A 167 -77.70 98.71 -55.31
N ALA A 168 -78.26 97.98 -54.34
CA ALA A 168 -78.77 96.62 -54.53
C ALA A 168 -79.97 96.35 -53.63
N SER A 169 -80.74 95.30 -53.94
CA SER A 169 -81.82 94.80 -53.09
C SER A 169 -81.34 93.94 -51.92
N THR A 170 -80.03 93.65 -51.85
CA THR A 170 -79.41 92.86 -50.77
C THR A 170 -78.06 93.45 -50.34
N ALA A 171 -77.65 93.17 -49.11
CA ALA A 171 -76.31 93.48 -48.62
C ALA A 171 -75.80 92.37 -47.69
N GLU A 172 -74.51 92.02 -47.84
CA GLU A 172 -73.77 91.20 -46.91
C GLU A 172 -72.66 92.01 -46.22
N LEU A 173 -72.36 91.67 -44.98
CA LEU A 173 -71.16 92.04 -44.25
C LEU A 173 -70.45 90.75 -43.84
N ARG A 174 -69.19 90.60 -44.23
CA ARG A 174 -68.36 89.44 -43.87
C ARG A 174 -67.18 89.92 -43.02
N ILE A 175 -66.99 89.30 -41.87
CA ILE A 175 -65.92 89.58 -40.91
C ILE A 175 -64.98 88.36 -40.92
N PRO A 176 -63.72 88.50 -41.35
CA PRO A 176 -62.85 87.36 -41.58
C PRO A 176 -62.46 86.64 -40.27
N PHE A 177 -62.37 87.36 -39.16
CA PHE A 177 -62.17 86.82 -37.82
C PHE A 177 -62.92 87.70 -36.82
N VAL A 178 -63.79 87.11 -36.00
CA VAL A 178 -64.46 87.84 -34.90
C VAL A 178 -63.59 87.76 -33.65
N GLN A 179 -63.15 88.91 -33.14
CA GLN A 179 -62.48 89.03 -31.84
C GLN A 179 -63.41 89.71 -30.82
N THR A 180 -63.03 89.73 -29.54
CA THR A 180 -63.83 90.35 -28.47
C THR A 180 -64.29 91.78 -28.78
N PHE A 181 -63.46 92.62 -29.42
CA PHE A 181 -63.84 93.98 -29.87
C PHE A 181 -64.77 94.03 -31.11
N ASN A 182 -65.07 92.90 -31.73
CA ASN A 182 -66.13 92.77 -32.75
C ASN A 182 -67.47 92.32 -32.14
N THR A 183 -67.57 92.17 -30.82
CA THR A 183 -68.86 92.01 -30.13
C THR A 183 -69.54 93.36 -30.03
N GLY A 184 -70.67 93.53 -30.70
CA GLY A 184 -71.35 94.83 -30.80
C GLY A 184 -72.64 94.78 -31.60
N ASN A 185 -73.31 95.93 -31.70
CA ASN A 185 -74.50 96.11 -32.51
C ASN A 185 -74.11 96.66 -33.89
N TYR A 186 -74.38 95.87 -34.92
CA TYR A 186 -74.18 96.18 -36.33
C TYR A 186 -75.48 96.73 -36.90
N TYR A 187 -75.48 97.98 -37.34
CA TYR A 187 -76.64 98.68 -37.89
C TYR A 187 -76.54 98.74 -39.41
N LEU A 188 -77.56 98.25 -40.12
CA LEU A 188 -77.75 98.47 -41.54
C LEU A 188 -78.73 99.62 -41.74
N THR A 189 -78.33 100.65 -42.49
CA THR A 189 -79.21 101.74 -42.93
C THR A 189 -79.46 101.64 -44.44
N ALA A 190 -80.72 101.81 -44.83
CA ALA A 190 -81.16 101.93 -46.21
C ALA A 190 -81.66 103.35 -46.48
N THR A 191 -81.30 103.93 -47.63
CA THR A 191 -81.69 105.30 -48.03
C THR A 191 -82.35 105.28 -49.41
N ASN A 192 -83.50 105.93 -49.59
CA ASN A 192 -84.12 106.13 -50.92
C ASN A 192 -83.51 107.32 -51.67
N ALA A 193 -83.92 107.52 -52.93
CA ALA A 193 -83.52 108.66 -53.76
C ALA A 193 -83.99 110.04 -53.23
N CYS A 194 -84.88 110.08 -52.23
CA CYS A 194 -85.33 111.29 -51.53
C CYS A 194 -84.59 111.54 -50.20
N GLY A 195 -83.52 110.78 -49.90
CA GLY A 195 -82.75 110.92 -48.67
C GLY A 195 -83.44 110.39 -47.40
N THR A 196 -84.61 109.77 -47.51
CA THR A 196 -85.33 109.16 -46.38
C THR A 196 -84.62 107.87 -45.97
N THR A 197 -84.28 107.74 -44.68
CA THR A 197 -83.52 106.62 -44.12
C THR A 197 -84.37 105.71 -43.24
N THR A 198 -84.11 104.40 -43.31
CA THR A 198 -84.63 103.38 -42.38
C THR A 198 -83.45 102.52 -41.92
N SER A 199 -83.37 102.18 -40.63
CA SER A 199 -82.29 101.33 -40.09
C SER A 199 -82.79 100.11 -39.30
N ARG A 200 -81.96 99.07 -39.25
CA ARG A 200 -82.15 97.88 -38.41
C ARG A 200 -80.81 97.43 -37.83
N ALA A 201 -80.85 96.83 -36.64
CA ALA A 201 -79.68 96.29 -35.95
C ALA A 201 -79.64 94.75 -35.97
N ALA A 202 -78.44 94.18 -35.92
CA ALA A 202 -78.15 92.83 -35.46
C ALA A 202 -76.96 92.85 -34.51
N ARG A 203 -76.87 91.86 -33.62
CA ARG A 203 -75.77 91.73 -32.67
C ARG A 203 -74.86 90.57 -33.04
N ILE A 204 -73.55 90.82 -33.00
CA ILE A 204 -72.54 89.74 -32.95
C ILE A 204 -72.11 89.59 -31.50
N THR A 205 -72.07 88.35 -31.01
CA THR A 205 -71.67 88.02 -29.63
C THR A 205 -70.58 86.97 -29.63
N VAL A 206 -69.45 87.28 -28.98
CA VAL A 206 -68.41 86.30 -28.65
C VAL A 206 -68.65 85.82 -27.21
N PRO A 207 -68.74 84.50 -26.94
CA PRO A 207 -68.83 84.00 -25.57
C PRO A 207 -67.48 84.14 -24.84
N PRO A 208 -67.45 84.15 -23.49
CA PRO A 208 -66.19 84.17 -22.75
C PRO A 208 -65.26 83.03 -23.18
N SER A 209 -63.96 83.28 -23.29
CA SER A 209 -62.98 82.28 -23.70
C SER A 209 -62.97 81.07 -22.76
N ILE A 210 -62.78 79.86 -23.32
CA ILE A 210 -62.73 78.64 -22.53
C ILE A 210 -61.39 78.59 -21.78
N THR A 211 -61.42 78.68 -20.47
CA THR A 211 -60.25 78.49 -19.60
C THR A 211 -60.20 77.03 -19.17
N VAL A 212 -59.08 76.35 -19.43
CA VAL A 212 -58.89 74.92 -19.13
C VAL A 212 -57.85 74.75 -18.03
N ASN A 213 -58.26 74.17 -16.90
CA ASN A 213 -57.39 73.80 -15.80
C ASN A 213 -57.41 72.27 -15.64
N ALA A 214 -56.30 71.61 -15.95
CA ALA A 214 -56.14 70.16 -15.88
C ALA A 214 -55.19 69.79 -14.74
N VAL A 215 -55.65 68.91 -13.84
CA VAL A 215 -54.90 68.47 -12.65
C VAL A 215 -54.52 67.01 -12.81
N ALA A 216 -53.24 66.70 -12.66
CA ALA A 216 -52.71 65.33 -12.71
C ALA A 216 -52.56 64.71 -11.33
N LYS A 217 -52.98 63.45 -11.21
CA LYS A 217 -52.56 62.51 -10.17
C LYS A 217 -51.33 61.73 -10.68
N PRO A 218 -50.21 61.69 -9.94
CA PRO A 218 -49.03 60.90 -10.30
C PRO A 218 -49.32 59.41 -10.54
N VAL A 219 -48.44 58.74 -11.27
CA VAL A 219 -48.42 57.26 -11.31
C VAL A 219 -47.93 56.70 -9.98
N ASN A 220 -48.40 55.51 -9.60
CA ASN A 220 -47.92 54.81 -8.41
C ASN A 220 -46.46 54.39 -8.56
N CYS A 221 -46.08 53.87 -9.73
CA CYS A 221 -44.70 53.50 -10.11
C CYS A 221 -44.39 53.99 -11.52
N ALA A 222 -43.13 54.34 -11.81
CA ALA A 222 -42.75 55.02 -13.05
C ALA A 222 -43.13 54.29 -14.36
N SER A 223 -43.22 52.96 -14.33
CA SER A 223 -43.61 52.12 -15.48
C SER A 223 -45.11 51.81 -15.58
N GLN A 224 -45.90 52.12 -14.54
CA GLN A 224 -47.31 51.73 -14.44
C GLN A 224 -48.27 52.72 -15.11
N PHE A 225 -49.38 52.17 -15.62
CA PHE A 225 -50.54 52.91 -16.12
C PHE A 225 -51.52 53.21 -14.98
N THR A 226 -51.11 54.00 -13.99
CA THR A 226 -51.91 54.31 -12.78
C THR A 226 -52.18 55.80 -12.55
N GLY A 227 -51.65 56.66 -13.43
CA GLY A 227 -51.89 58.11 -13.41
C GLY A 227 -53.29 58.47 -13.92
N GLN A 228 -53.74 59.66 -13.53
CA GLN A 228 -55.06 60.19 -13.90
C GLN A 228 -54.96 61.69 -14.18
N ILE A 229 -55.72 62.19 -15.14
CA ILE A 229 -55.94 63.62 -15.37
C ILE A 229 -57.41 63.94 -15.12
N SER A 230 -57.67 64.98 -14.34
CA SER A 230 -59.01 65.53 -14.10
C SER A 230 -59.07 66.96 -14.62
N VAL A 231 -60.07 67.25 -15.45
CA VAL A 231 -60.19 68.52 -16.17
C VAL A 231 -61.33 69.36 -15.59
N THR A 232 -61.04 70.64 -15.36
CA THR A 232 -62.03 71.67 -15.04
C THR A 232 -61.98 72.73 -16.13
N ALA A 233 -63.15 73.13 -16.64
CA ALA A 233 -63.26 74.11 -17.71
C ALA A 233 -64.32 75.17 -17.36
N THR A 234 -64.00 76.44 -17.59
CA THR A 234 -64.90 77.58 -17.39
C THR A 234 -64.98 78.43 -18.65
N GLY A 235 -66.02 79.25 -18.79
CA GLY A 235 -66.30 79.99 -20.02
C GLY A 235 -66.97 79.14 -21.11
N GLY A 236 -66.98 79.66 -22.34
CA GLY A 236 -67.68 79.10 -23.50
C GLY A 236 -69.21 79.01 -23.33
N THR A 237 -69.86 78.40 -24.32
CA THR A 237 -71.32 78.26 -24.43
C THR A 237 -71.75 76.84 -24.08
N GLY A 238 -72.77 76.68 -23.23
CA GLY A 238 -73.40 75.38 -22.95
C GLY A 238 -72.45 74.31 -22.39
N ALA A 239 -72.81 73.04 -22.64
CA ALA A 239 -72.04 71.86 -22.23
C ALA A 239 -70.62 71.84 -22.83
N LYS A 240 -69.73 71.06 -22.21
CA LYS A 240 -68.33 70.94 -22.59
C LYS A 240 -67.98 69.48 -22.85
N GLN A 241 -67.23 69.23 -23.91
CA GLN A 241 -66.63 67.94 -24.24
C GLN A 241 -65.10 68.04 -24.14
N TYR A 242 -64.45 66.94 -23.84
CA TYR A 242 -63.03 66.85 -23.49
C TYR A 242 -62.32 65.86 -24.40
N GLN A 243 -61.06 66.12 -24.73
CA GLN A 243 -60.18 65.18 -25.44
C GLN A 243 -58.80 65.13 -24.76
N LEU A 244 -58.08 64.03 -24.96
CA LEU A 244 -56.69 63.87 -24.57
C LEU A 244 -55.86 63.63 -25.85
N ASN A 245 -54.72 64.30 -26.00
CA ASN A 245 -53.76 64.12 -27.11
C ASN A 245 -54.41 64.06 -28.51
N GLY A 246 -55.41 64.92 -28.77
CA GLY A 246 -56.12 65.00 -30.05
C GLY A 246 -56.99 63.79 -30.42
N GLN A 247 -57.34 62.94 -29.44
CA GLN A 247 -58.31 61.86 -29.63
C GLN A 247 -59.76 62.39 -29.70
N VAL A 248 -60.73 61.51 -29.92
CA VAL A 248 -62.15 61.90 -30.06
C VAL A 248 -62.67 62.60 -28.79
N PHE A 249 -63.47 63.66 -28.99
CA PHE A 249 -64.16 64.37 -27.91
C PHE A 249 -65.21 63.48 -27.22
N GLN A 250 -65.15 63.43 -25.88
CA GLN A 250 -66.05 62.71 -24.99
C GLN A 250 -66.63 63.64 -23.92
N ASP A 251 -67.71 63.25 -23.25
CA ASP A 251 -68.33 64.09 -22.20
C ASP A 251 -67.62 63.96 -20.84
N GLN A 252 -66.86 62.87 -20.63
CA GLN A 252 -66.10 62.63 -19.41
C GLN A 252 -64.86 63.52 -19.31
N ASN A 253 -64.82 64.35 -18.26
CA ASN A 253 -63.71 65.26 -17.94
C ASN A 253 -62.54 64.59 -17.21
N THR A 254 -62.48 63.26 -17.14
CA THR A 254 -61.41 62.52 -16.48
C THR A 254 -60.82 61.44 -17.40
N PHE A 255 -59.50 61.31 -17.37
CA PHE A 255 -58.74 60.32 -18.13
C PHE A 255 -57.92 59.48 -17.14
N ILE A 256 -58.04 58.17 -17.21
CA ILE A 256 -57.41 57.20 -16.28
C ILE A 256 -56.44 56.29 -17.03
N SER A 257 -55.70 55.45 -16.29
CA SER A 257 -54.77 54.46 -16.82
C SER A 257 -53.64 55.08 -17.66
N LEU A 258 -53.11 56.22 -17.19
CA LEU A 258 -52.06 56.97 -17.85
C LEU A 258 -50.67 56.67 -17.24
N GLN A 259 -49.62 56.83 -18.02
CA GLN A 259 -48.22 56.73 -17.58
C GLN A 259 -47.69 58.11 -17.15
N ALA A 260 -46.47 58.15 -16.62
CA ALA A 260 -45.76 59.41 -16.42
C ALA A 260 -45.41 60.05 -17.78
N GLY A 261 -45.61 61.36 -17.91
CA GLY A 261 -45.40 62.10 -19.14
C GLY A 261 -46.30 63.33 -19.28
N THR A 262 -46.08 64.10 -20.36
CA THR A 262 -46.86 65.31 -20.66
C THR A 262 -48.01 64.99 -21.61
N TYR A 263 -49.19 65.50 -21.29
CA TYR A 263 -50.43 65.32 -22.04
C TYR A 263 -51.04 66.66 -22.42
N THR A 264 -51.67 66.72 -23.60
CA THR A 264 -52.46 67.87 -24.06
C THR A 264 -53.93 67.56 -23.89
N VAL A 265 -54.59 68.26 -22.98
CA VAL A 265 -56.05 68.25 -22.83
C VAL A 265 -56.64 69.27 -23.79
N GLY A 266 -57.65 68.89 -24.56
CA GLY A 266 -58.48 69.81 -25.32
C GLY A 266 -59.90 69.85 -24.78
N VAL A 267 -60.55 71.01 -24.89
CA VAL A 267 -61.95 71.23 -24.50
C VAL A 267 -62.68 71.91 -25.64
N LYS A 268 -63.86 71.40 -25.96
CA LYS A 268 -64.79 71.94 -26.95
C LYS A 268 -66.11 72.29 -26.27
N ASP A 269 -66.74 73.39 -26.64
CA ASP A 269 -68.07 73.75 -26.15
C ASP A 269 -69.22 73.41 -27.13
N ALA A 270 -70.45 73.74 -26.75
CA ALA A 270 -71.65 73.47 -27.56
C ALA A 270 -71.76 74.33 -28.84
N LEU A 271 -70.96 75.41 -28.95
CA LEU A 271 -70.83 76.23 -30.15
C LEU A 271 -69.68 75.74 -31.06
N GLY A 272 -68.84 74.82 -30.58
CA GLY A 272 -67.66 74.31 -31.27
C GLY A 272 -66.37 75.07 -30.95
N CYS A 273 -66.39 75.99 -29.97
CA CYS A 273 -65.21 76.75 -29.58
C CYS A 273 -64.18 75.84 -28.89
N LEU A 274 -62.90 76.01 -29.21
CA LEU A 274 -61.81 75.13 -28.77
C LEU A 274 -60.81 75.86 -27.86
N ALA A 275 -60.35 75.18 -26.80
CA ALA A 275 -59.19 75.57 -26.02
C ALA A 275 -58.39 74.33 -25.59
N ASN A 276 -57.07 74.47 -25.42
CA ASN A 276 -56.18 73.40 -25.00
C ASN A 276 -55.34 73.82 -23.78
N ALA A 277 -54.95 72.86 -22.95
CA ALA A 277 -53.96 73.02 -21.89
C ALA A 277 -53.02 71.81 -21.85
N SER A 278 -51.76 72.02 -21.45
CA SER A 278 -50.81 70.95 -21.18
C SER A 278 -50.76 70.62 -19.68
N VAL A 279 -50.55 69.34 -19.35
CA VAL A 279 -50.42 68.86 -17.97
C VAL A 279 -49.41 67.70 -17.91
N GLU A 280 -48.62 67.65 -16.84
CA GLU A 280 -47.58 66.64 -16.62
C GLU A 280 -48.02 65.66 -15.53
N ILE A 281 -48.09 64.36 -15.85
CA ILE A 281 -48.12 63.29 -14.85
C ILE A 281 -46.68 62.97 -14.47
N LYS A 282 -46.29 63.32 -13.24
CA LYS A 282 -44.94 63.05 -12.73
C LYS A 282 -44.78 61.59 -12.29
N PRO A 283 -43.58 60.99 -12.45
CA PRO A 283 -43.24 59.74 -11.78
C PRO A 283 -43.05 59.97 -10.27
N PRO A 284 -43.17 58.93 -9.43
CA PRO A 284 -42.80 59.01 -8.02
C PRO A 284 -41.29 59.19 -7.85
N THR A 285 -40.87 59.58 -6.64
CA THR A 285 -39.45 59.56 -6.27
C THR A 285 -38.98 58.11 -6.24
N ALA A 286 -38.03 57.74 -7.10
CA ALA A 286 -37.50 56.38 -7.20
C ALA A 286 -36.86 55.92 -5.88
N MET A 287 -37.00 54.62 -5.56
CA MET A 287 -36.28 54.02 -4.43
C MET A 287 -34.77 54.00 -4.71
N ASN A 288 -34.00 54.44 -3.73
CA ASN A 288 -32.55 54.36 -3.67
C ASN A 288 -32.17 53.51 -2.44
N LEU A 289 -31.40 52.44 -2.66
CA LEU A 289 -31.04 51.46 -1.65
C LEU A 289 -29.60 51.69 -1.18
N SER A 290 -29.42 52.05 0.09
CA SER A 290 -28.10 52.09 0.72
C SER A 290 -27.93 50.82 1.56
N ILE A 291 -27.08 49.92 1.07
CA ILE A 291 -26.78 48.63 1.70
C ILE A 291 -25.41 48.71 2.37
N ARG A 292 -25.38 48.46 3.68
CA ARG A 292 -24.17 48.20 4.45
C ARG A 292 -24.00 46.69 4.65
N THR A 293 -22.84 46.15 4.32
CA THR A 293 -22.48 44.76 4.61
C THR A 293 -21.81 44.63 5.97
N VAL A 294 -21.86 43.42 6.53
CA VAL A 294 -21.01 42.95 7.61
C VAL A 294 -20.38 41.66 7.11
N ASP A 295 -19.07 41.63 6.97
CA ASP A 295 -18.33 40.46 6.48
C ASP A 295 -18.23 39.38 7.57
N THR A 296 -18.15 38.10 7.16
CA THR A 296 -18.00 36.98 8.10
C THR A 296 -16.68 37.08 8.88
N ARG A 297 -16.65 36.80 10.19
CA ARG A 297 -15.39 36.88 10.97
C ARG A 297 -14.38 35.80 10.58
N CYS A 298 -14.84 34.65 10.10
CA CYS A 298 -14.03 33.49 9.78
C CYS A 298 -14.31 32.99 8.36
N SER A 299 -13.27 32.47 7.69
CA SER A 299 -13.41 31.80 6.40
C SER A 299 -14.38 30.60 6.52
N GLY A 300 -15.42 30.59 5.69
CA GLY A 300 -16.51 29.60 5.77
C GLY A 300 -17.58 29.87 6.84
N GLY A 301 -17.47 30.97 7.59
CA GLY A 301 -18.44 31.40 8.59
C GLY A 301 -19.81 31.75 8.03
N SER A 302 -20.79 31.88 8.92
CA SER A 302 -22.18 32.26 8.64
C SER A 302 -22.67 33.31 9.64
N ASP A 303 -21.85 34.34 9.87
CA ASP A 303 -22.08 35.40 10.84
C ASP A 303 -21.95 36.81 10.23
N GLY A 304 -21.92 36.88 8.90
CA GLY A 304 -22.07 38.11 8.15
C GLY A 304 -23.52 38.56 8.06
N GLY A 305 -23.75 39.73 7.46
CA GLY A 305 -25.08 40.29 7.34
C GLY A 305 -25.20 41.45 6.36
N LEU A 306 -26.45 41.88 6.14
CA LEU A 306 -26.82 43.05 5.34
C LEU A 306 -27.71 43.96 6.18
N ILE A 307 -27.45 45.26 6.14
CA ILE A 307 -28.30 46.30 6.73
C ILE A 307 -28.69 47.26 5.60
N VAL A 308 -29.98 47.29 5.27
CA VAL A 308 -30.56 48.08 4.18
C VAL A 308 -31.27 49.30 4.74
N SER A 309 -31.05 50.45 4.11
CA SER A 309 -31.86 51.66 4.26
C SER A 309 -32.36 52.14 2.90
N VAL A 310 -33.54 52.76 2.88
CA VAL A 310 -34.28 53.13 1.66
C VAL A 310 -34.63 54.61 1.70
N ALA A 311 -34.42 55.32 0.59
CA ALA A 311 -34.91 56.67 0.37
C ALA A 311 -35.73 56.72 -0.94
N GLY A 312 -36.84 57.46 -0.96
CA GLY A 312 -37.82 57.40 -2.05
C GLY A 312 -38.73 56.16 -1.98
N GLY A 313 -39.68 56.05 -2.90
CA GLY A 313 -40.80 55.09 -2.80
C GLY A 313 -41.84 55.47 -1.74
N ALA A 314 -42.82 54.59 -1.54
CA ALA A 314 -43.89 54.73 -0.55
C ALA A 314 -43.73 53.70 0.59
N ALA A 315 -43.25 54.15 1.76
CA ALA A 315 -43.18 53.30 2.96
C ALA A 315 -44.58 52.85 3.42
N PRO A 316 -44.74 51.65 4.03
CA PRO A 316 -43.69 50.71 4.43
C PRO A 316 -43.07 49.91 3.27
N TYR A 317 -41.86 49.40 3.50
CA TYR A 317 -41.13 48.56 2.56
C TYR A 317 -41.10 47.10 3.01
N SER A 318 -41.00 46.20 2.05
CA SER A 318 -40.81 44.76 2.22
C SER A 318 -39.51 44.33 1.55
N TYR A 319 -38.65 43.63 2.29
CA TYR A 319 -37.28 43.29 1.90
C TYR A 319 -37.14 41.78 1.73
N GLN A 320 -36.46 41.35 0.67
CA GLN A 320 -36.28 39.95 0.31
C GLN A 320 -34.86 39.73 -0.21
N ILE A 321 -34.20 38.63 0.17
CA ILE A 321 -32.89 38.25 -0.40
C ILE A 321 -32.99 36.92 -1.16
N ASN A 322 -32.31 36.83 -2.30
CA ASN A 322 -32.16 35.62 -3.12
C ASN A 322 -33.47 34.86 -3.44
N GLY A 323 -34.60 35.58 -3.51
CA GLY A 323 -35.92 34.97 -3.77
C GLY A 323 -36.56 34.24 -2.57
N GLY A 324 -36.02 34.40 -1.35
CA GLY A 324 -36.56 33.82 -0.12
C GLY A 324 -37.88 34.46 0.35
N ALA A 325 -38.24 34.28 1.62
CA ALA A 325 -39.38 34.99 2.21
C ALA A 325 -39.10 36.50 2.29
N ALA A 326 -40.13 37.32 2.08
CA ALA A 326 -40.05 38.77 2.25
C ALA A 326 -40.42 39.17 3.70
N GLN A 327 -39.72 40.16 4.26
CA GLN A 327 -39.84 40.60 5.64
C GLN A 327 -39.89 42.14 5.75
N PRO A 328 -40.49 42.72 6.81
CA PRO A 328 -40.52 44.18 7.00
C PRO A 328 -39.19 44.79 7.48
N SER A 329 -38.20 43.97 7.83
CA SER A 329 -36.88 44.42 8.28
C SER A 329 -35.88 44.49 7.13
N GLY A 330 -35.17 45.62 7.03
CA GLY A 330 -34.01 45.75 6.15
C GLY A 330 -32.74 45.06 6.67
N THR A 331 -32.80 44.35 7.81
CA THR A 331 -31.64 43.66 8.41
C THR A 331 -31.71 42.16 8.17
N PHE A 332 -30.64 41.59 7.63
CA PHE A 332 -30.43 40.17 7.43
C PHE A 332 -29.14 39.75 8.16
N THR A 333 -29.23 38.70 8.98
CA THR A 333 -28.15 38.16 9.82
C THR A 333 -27.84 36.72 9.43
N ASP A 334 -26.81 36.15 10.05
CA ASP A 334 -26.42 34.74 9.90
C ASP A 334 -26.08 34.32 8.47
N LEU A 335 -25.61 35.28 7.66
CA LEU A 335 -25.27 35.10 6.26
C LEU A 335 -23.82 34.65 6.08
N LYS A 336 -23.58 33.86 5.04
CA LYS A 336 -22.23 33.44 4.63
C LYS A 336 -21.61 34.48 3.71
N ALA A 337 -20.28 34.42 3.55
CA ALA A 337 -19.63 35.16 2.48
C ALA A 337 -20.17 34.73 1.10
N GLY A 338 -20.50 35.69 0.24
CA GLY A 338 -21.18 35.45 -1.02
C GLY A 338 -21.96 36.65 -1.55
N SER A 339 -22.48 36.51 -2.77
CA SER A 339 -23.32 37.52 -3.41
C SER A 339 -24.79 37.31 -3.07
N TYR A 340 -25.48 38.38 -2.70
CA TYR A 340 -26.89 38.41 -2.34
C TYR A 340 -27.63 39.42 -3.20
N THR A 341 -28.62 38.96 -3.96
CA THR A 341 -29.59 39.82 -4.65
C THR A 341 -30.66 40.23 -3.65
N LEU A 342 -30.58 41.47 -3.20
CA LEU A 342 -31.63 42.13 -2.45
C LEU A 342 -32.72 42.61 -3.42
N VAL A 343 -33.98 42.40 -3.04
CA VAL A 343 -35.17 42.98 -3.66
C VAL A 343 -35.93 43.73 -2.57
N VAL A 344 -36.34 44.96 -2.89
CA VAL A 344 -37.18 45.79 -2.02
C VAL A 344 -38.43 46.20 -2.79
N THR A 345 -39.57 46.01 -2.15
CA THR A 345 -40.89 46.36 -2.67
C THR A 345 -41.55 47.37 -1.73
N ASP A 346 -42.15 48.44 -2.26
CA ASP A 346 -42.82 49.46 -1.47
C ASP A 346 -44.36 49.26 -1.40
N GLN A 347 -45.08 50.12 -0.65
CA GLN A 347 -46.54 50.05 -0.53
C GLN A 347 -47.27 50.26 -1.87
N ALA A 348 -46.65 50.94 -2.84
CA ALA A 348 -47.19 51.15 -4.18
C ALA A 348 -46.95 49.93 -5.11
N ALA A 349 -46.34 48.86 -4.59
CA ALA A 349 -45.86 47.68 -5.32
C ALA A 349 -44.79 48.02 -6.37
N CYS A 350 -44.04 49.11 -6.17
CA CYS A 350 -42.84 49.40 -6.94
C CYS A 350 -41.71 48.52 -6.42
N VAL A 351 -40.91 47.96 -7.32
CA VAL A 351 -39.82 47.03 -6.99
C VAL A 351 -38.48 47.63 -7.39
N THR A 352 -37.46 47.46 -6.55
CA THR A 352 -36.07 47.81 -6.86
C THR A 352 -35.16 46.70 -6.34
N ALA A 353 -34.15 46.32 -7.13
CA ALA A 353 -33.25 45.22 -6.81
C ALA A 353 -31.79 45.64 -6.97
N GLN A 354 -30.93 45.14 -6.08
CA GLN A 354 -29.50 45.43 -6.05
C GLN A 354 -28.73 44.25 -5.47
N THR A 355 -27.53 43.99 -5.98
CA THR A 355 -26.64 42.98 -5.41
C THR A 355 -25.71 43.57 -4.34
N ALA A 356 -25.44 42.79 -3.31
CA ALA A 356 -24.44 43.08 -2.28
C ALA A 356 -23.52 41.86 -2.09
N LEU A 357 -22.24 42.11 -1.83
CA LEU A 357 -21.24 41.07 -1.62
C LEU A 357 -20.81 41.08 -0.15
N ILE A 358 -21.05 39.96 0.56
CA ILE A 358 -20.49 39.73 1.88
C ILE A 358 -19.10 39.11 1.70
N GLY A 359 -18.08 39.75 2.25
CA GLY A 359 -16.69 39.31 2.19
C GLY A 359 -16.39 38.15 3.16
N SER A 360 -15.28 37.47 2.87
CA SER A 360 -14.60 36.52 3.75
C SER A 360 -13.17 37.00 3.98
N PRO A 361 -12.60 36.84 5.19
CA PRO A 361 -11.15 36.93 5.37
C PRO A 361 -10.43 35.82 4.59
N ALA A 362 -9.11 35.97 4.49
CA ALA A 362 -8.24 34.94 3.91
C ALA A 362 -8.36 33.60 4.66
N ALA A 363 -8.05 32.50 3.97
CA ALA A 363 -8.04 31.18 4.59
C ALA A 363 -6.90 31.08 5.61
N PHE A 364 -7.28 30.89 6.88
CA PHE A 364 -6.38 30.62 8.01
C PHE A 364 -5.51 29.39 7.70
N ASP A 365 -4.19 29.48 7.94
CA ASP A 365 -3.21 28.43 7.68
C ASP A 365 -2.35 28.17 8.94
N ILE A 366 -1.87 26.93 9.09
CA ILE A 366 -1.00 26.50 10.19
C ILE A 366 0.25 25.84 9.62
N ARG A 367 1.40 26.45 9.89
CA ARG A 367 2.73 25.91 9.56
C ARG A 367 3.34 25.22 10.76
N THR A 368 4.01 24.09 10.52
CA THR A 368 4.53 23.21 11.56
C THR A 368 5.96 22.78 11.26
N THR A 369 6.89 23.02 12.19
CA THR A 369 8.26 22.51 12.14
C THR A 369 8.43 21.44 13.22
N ILE A 370 8.95 20.28 12.84
CA ILE A 370 9.01 19.09 13.70
C ILE A 370 10.47 18.78 14.02
N GLN A 371 10.79 18.67 15.31
CA GLN A 371 12.03 18.08 15.77
C GLN A 371 11.72 16.62 16.19
N PRO A 372 12.31 15.62 15.52
CA PRO A 372 12.21 14.23 15.95
C PRO A 372 12.69 14.03 17.40
N THR A 373 12.20 12.96 18.02
CA THR A 373 12.82 12.42 19.24
C THR A 373 14.25 11.95 18.93
N ARG A 374 15.19 12.12 19.86
CA ARG A 374 16.61 11.76 19.62
C ARG A 374 16.84 10.26 19.65
N CYS A 375 16.08 9.52 20.45
CA CYS A 375 16.22 8.09 20.63
C CYS A 375 14.86 7.40 20.48
N ALA A 376 14.86 6.14 20.05
CA ALA A 376 13.63 5.35 20.07
C ALA A 376 13.11 5.23 21.51
N GLY A 377 11.84 5.56 21.72
CA GLY A 377 11.19 5.61 23.04
C GLY A 377 11.52 6.83 23.91
N SER A 378 12.31 7.81 23.44
CA SER A 378 12.49 9.08 24.18
C SER A 378 11.31 10.04 24.00
N ALA A 379 11.20 11.01 24.90
CA ALA A 379 10.16 12.05 24.91
C ALA A 379 10.78 13.46 24.83
N ASP A 380 11.77 13.64 23.96
CA ASP A 380 12.51 14.90 23.77
C ASP A 380 12.28 15.56 22.40
N GLY A 381 11.31 15.05 21.64
CA GLY A 381 10.83 15.67 20.41
C GLY A 381 10.09 16.99 20.69
N SER A 382 9.95 17.80 19.65
CA SER A 382 9.20 19.06 19.71
C SER A 382 8.45 19.37 18.42
N VAL A 383 7.40 20.17 18.53
CA VAL A 383 6.70 20.76 17.38
C VAL A 383 6.59 22.27 17.61
N THR A 384 7.08 23.05 16.65
CA THR A 384 6.86 24.50 16.57
C THR A 384 5.72 24.78 15.59
N ILE A 385 4.77 25.62 16.00
CA ILE A 385 3.52 25.87 15.28
C ILE A 385 3.32 27.37 15.11
N ILE A 386 3.01 27.79 13.89
CA ILE A 386 2.84 29.19 13.52
C ILE A 386 1.54 29.34 12.74
N GLY A 387 0.60 30.14 13.26
CA GLY A 387 -0.60 30.55 12.54
C GLY A 387 -0.29 31.66 11.54
N SER A 388 -0.98 31.65 10.40
CA SER A 388 -0.88 32.69 9.36
C SER A 388 -2.22 32.95 8.68
N ASN A 389 -2.40 34.14 8.08
CA ASN A 389 -3.61 34.62 7.40
C ASN A 389 -4.85 34.90 8.27
N GLY A 390 -4.84 34.56 9.57
CA GLY A 390 -5.86 34.98 10.54
C GLY A 390 -5.53 36.30 11.25
N THR A 391 -6.44 36.79 12.10
CA THR A 391 -6.27 38.03 12.88
C THR A 391 -5.41 37.79 14.13
N GLY A 392 -4.20 38.34 14.15
CA GLY A 392 -3.33 38.25 15.33
C GLY A 392 -3.84 39.04 16.55
N PRO A 393 -3.42 38.70 17.78
CA PRO A 393 -2.49 37.62 18.13
C PRO A 393 -3.13 36.23 18.08
N PHE A 394 -2.30 35.20 17.91
CA PHE A 394 -2.73 33.80 17.90
C PHE A 394 -2.55 33.13 19.26
N GLN A 395 -3.39 32.14 19.54
CA GLN A 395 -3.24 31.21 20.66
C GLN A 395 -3.13 29.78 20.14
N TYR A 396 -2.35 28.94 20.83
CA TYR A 396 -2.01 27.58 20.44
C TYR A 396 -2.40 26.61 21.55
N GLN A 397 -2.99 25.47 21.20
CA GLN A 397 -3.47 24.43 22.11
C GLN A 397 -3.00 23.06 21.62
N LEU A 398 -2.54 22.20 22.52
CA LEU A 398 -2.25 20.78 22.24
C LEU A 398 -3.39 19.90 22.78
N GLY A 399 -4.04 19.14 21.91
CA GLY A 399 -5.18 18.30 22.24
C GLY A 399 -6.29 19.09 22.96
N ASN A 400 -6.62 18.66 24.17
CA ASN A 400 -7.62 19.29 25.05
C ASN A 400 -6.99 20.09 26.20
N GLY A 401 -5.69 20.43 26.13
CA GLY A 401 -5.03 21.29 27.12
C GLY A 401 -5.45 22.76 27.04
N ASP A 402 -4.82 23.63 27.82
CA ASP A 402 -5.08 25.07 27.76
C ASP A 402 -4.51 25.75 26.50
N TYR A 403 -5.03 26.94 26.19
CA TYR A 403 -4.51 27.81 25.14
C TYR A 403 -3.34 28.66 25.67
N GLN A 404 -2.19 28.57 25.01
CA GLN A 404 -0.98 29.36 25.30
C GLN A 404 -0.62 30.28 24.14
N THR A 405 0.18 31.32 24.40
CA THR A 405 0.79 32.16 23.35
C THR A 405 2.09 31.57 22.78
N GLY A 406 2.67 30.58 23.45
CA GLY A 406 3.88 29.89 23.02
C GLY A 406 3.66 29.02 21.78
N THR A 407 4.52 29.19 20.78
CA THR A 407 4.49 28.45 19.51
C THR A 407 5.13 27.06 19.60
N VAL A 408 5.96 26.79 20.60
CA VAL A 408 6.77 25.56 20.72
C VAL A 408 6.18 24.64 21.79
N PHE A 409 5.95 23.39 21.42
CA PHE A 409 5.58 22.30 22.32
C PHE A 409 6.75 21.31 22.38
N THR A 410 7.32 21.12 23.56
CA THR A 410 8.45 20.21 23.84
C THR A 410 8.00 19.04 24.73
N GLY A 411 8.87 18.06 24.93
CA GLY A 411 8.55 16.90 25.78
C GLY A 411 7.74 15.82 25.06
N LEU A 412 7.74 15.83 23.72
CA LEU A 412 6.87 14.97 22.90
C LEU A 412 7.59 13.66 22.59
N ALA A 413 6.96 12.54 22.95
CA ALA A 413 7.34 11.20 22.50
C ALA A 413 6.93 10.95 21.04
N THR A 414 7.39 9.85 20.44
CA THR A 414 6.89 9.42 19.13
C THR A 414 5.37 9.25 19.16
N GLY A 415 4.65 9.79 18.17
CA GLY A 415 3.19 9.78 18.21
C GLY A 415 2.55 10.80 17.27
N SER A 416 1.21 10.87 17.30
CA SER A 416 0.42 11.81 16.51
C SER A 416 -0.30 12.78 17.44
N TYR A 417 -0.08 14.07 17.23
CA TYR A 417 -0.54 15.15 18.10
C TYR A 417 -1.46 16.08 17.32
N GLU A 418 -2.69 16.26 17.79
CA GLU A 418 -3.61 17.26 17.25
C GLU A 418 -3.37 18.60 17.97
N PHE A 419 -3.14 19.65 17.20
CA PHE A 419 -3.01 21.02 17.70
C PHE A 419 -4.14 21.88 17.18
N THR A 420 -4.73 22.72 18.04
CA THR A 420 -5.68 23.75 17.66
C THR A 420 -5.00 25.12 17.74
N VAL A 421 -5.08 25.91 16.67
CA VAL A 421 -4.68 27.33 16.69
C VAL A 421 -5.92 28.18 16.59
N ARG A 422 -5.98 29.24 17.39
CA ARG A 422 -7.07 30.21 17.46
C ARG A 422 -6.55 31.61 17.15
N ASP A 423 -7.32 32.41 16.43
CA ASP A 423 -7.03 33.82 16.17
C ASP A 423 -7.89 34.77 17.06
N LEU A 424 -7.63 36.07 16.99
CA LEU A 424 -8.37 37.08 17.76
C LEU A 424 -9.85 37.21 17.34
N GLY A 425 -10.20 36.84 16.11
CA GLY A 425 -11.58 36.77 15.63
C GLY A 425 -12.39 35.62 16.26
N GLY A 426 -11.69 34.67 16.91
CA GLY A 426 -12.26 33.44 17.46
C GLY A 426 -12.21 32.26 16.49
N CYS A 427 -11.58 32.42 15.32
CA CYS A 427 -11.48 31.40 14.30
C CYS A 427 -10.48 30.32 14.74
N THR A 428 -10.91 29.06 14.72
CA THR A 428 -10.07 27.91 15.10
C THR A 428 -9.78 27.01 13.91
N LEU A 429 -8.51 26.64 13.72
CA LEU A 429 -8.10 25.60 12.79
C LEU A 429 -7.33 24.50 13.54
N LYS A 430 -7.53 23.24 13.13
CA LYS A 430 -6.86 22.08 13.71
C LYS A 430 -5.81 21.52 12.74
N ARG A 431 -4.67 21.08 13.28
CA ARG A 431 -3.58 20.45 12.53
C ARG A 431 -3.01 19.27 13.29
N THR A 432 -3.11 18.08 12.72
CA THR A 432 -2.49 16.87 13.26
C THR A 432 -1.07 16.71 12.74
N VAL A 433 -0.13 16.40 13.63
CA VAL A 433 1.32 16.35 13.36
C VAL A 433 1.92 15.09 13.96
N ALA A 434 2.64 14.30 13.17
CA ALA A 434 3.36 13.13 13.65
C ALA A 434 4.79 13.51 14.09
N VAL A 435 5.15 13.22 15.34
CA VAL A 435 6.54 13.28 15.82
C VAL A 435 7.18 11.91 15.60
N PRO A 436 8.24 11.80 14.79
CA PRO A 436 8.91 10.53 14.52
C PRO A 436 10.03 10.23 15.55
N GLN A 437 10.55 9.01 15.47
CA GLN A 437 11.73 8.52 16.18
C GLN A 437 12.70 7.81 15.21
N PRO A 438 14.00 7.74 15.51
CA PRO A 438 14.94 6.90 14.76
C PRO A 438 14.65 5.41 14.94
N ALA A 439 15.25 4.58 14.09
CA ALA A 439 15.22 3.13 14.26
C ALA A 439 15.93 2.72 15.57
N VAL A 440 15.37 1.75 16.29
CA VAL A 440 15.94 1.22 17.55
C VAL A 440 17.35 0.69 17.30
N LEU A 441 18.33 1.17 18.07
CA LEU A 441 19.69 0.61 18.07
C LEU A 441 19.65 -0.80 18.68
N SER A 442 20.01 -1.80 17.89
CA SER A 442 20.07 -3.21 18.25
C SER A 442 21.45 -3.78 17.97
N LEU A 443 21.84 -4.83 18.69
CA LEU A 443 23.17 -5.42 18.68
C LEU A 443 23.11 -6.94 18.55
N ALA A 444 23.98 -7.48 17.71
CA ALA A 444 24.36 -8.89 17.69
C ALA A 444 25.88 -9.00 17.83
N ALA A 445 26.39 -10.19 18.16
CA ALA A 445 27.82 -10.44 18.27
C ALA A 445 28.21 -11.82 17.73
N THR A 446 29.43 -11.91 17.18
CA THR A 446 30.14 -13.15 16.87
C THR A 446 31.32 -13.28 17.83
N VAL A 447 31.47 -14.44 18.46
CA VAL A 447 32.50 -14.69 19.48
C VAL A 447 33.58 -15.62 18.93
N LEU A 448 34.85 -15.24 19.10
CA LEU A 448 35.98 -16.17 19.04
C LEU A 448 36.27 -16.64 20.47
N PRO A 449 36.14 -17.94 20.79
CA PRO A 449 36.33 -18.45 22.14
C PRO A 449 37.80 -18.43 22.57
N VAL A 450 38.05 -18.55 23.88
CA VAL A 450 39.41 -18.63 24.41
C VAL A 450 40.09 -19.93 23.99
N SER A 451 41.33 -19.83 23.52
CA SER A 451 42.15 -20.94 23.05
C SER A 451 42.49 -21.95 24.16
N CYS A 452 42.95 -23.14 23.78
CA CYS A 452 43.35 -24.15 24.75
C CYS A 452 44.63 -23.80 25.54
N LYS A 453 45.42 -22.81 25.09
CA LYS A 453 46.77 -22.50 25.61
C LYS A 453 46.93 -21.19 26.39
N GLY A 454 45.96 -20.28 26.36
CA GLY A 454 46.12 -18.96 26.98
C GLY A 454 44.83 -18.42 27.60
N ASN A 455 44.97 -17.65 28.68
CA ASN A 455 43.83 -17.24 29.51
C ASN A 455 43.01 -16.07 28.95
N ALA A 456 43.47 -15.42 27.86
CA ALA A 456 42.90 -14.16 27.36
C ALA A 456 43.00 -14.01 25.82
N SER A 457 42.71 -15.05 25.05
CA SER A 457 42.79 -15.03 23.57
C SER A 457 41.43 -14.92 22.86
N GLY A 458 40.34 -14.73 23.58
CA GLY A 458 39.00 -14.60 23.00
C GLY A 458 38.80 -13.22 22.35
N SER A 459 37.77 -13.11 21.51
CA SER A 459 37.32 -11.83 20.97
C SER A 459 35.82 -11.78 20.76
N ILE A 460 35.27 -10.56 20.79
CA ILE A 460 33.87 -10.24 20.46
C ILE A 460 33.89 -9.31 19.26
N THR A 461 33.21 -9.67 18.18
CA THR A 461 32.95 -8.81 17.03
C THR A 461 31.47 -8.46 17.00
N VAL A 462 31.15 -7.18 17.19
CA VAL A 462 29.78 -6.66 17.28
C VAL A 462 29.23 -6.31 15.89
N ARG A 463 27.91 -6.41 15.72
CA ARG A 463 27.16 -5.87 14.58
C ARG A 463 25.98 -5.07 15.10
N SER A 464 25.93 -3.77 14.79
CA SER A 464 24.78 -2.92 15.04
C SER A 464 23.74 -3.01 13.91
N THR A 465 22.49 -2.68 14.24
CA THR A 465 21.45 -2.21 13.31
C THR A 465 20.65 -1.09 13.97
N GLY A 466 20.15 -0.12 13.18
CA GLY A 466 19.46 1.05 13.71
C GLY A 466 20.38 2.03 14.46
N GLY A 467 19.79 2.99 15.18
CA GLY A 467 20.51 4.13 15.77
C GLY A 467 21.02 5.14 14.73
N THR A 468 21.73 6.15 15.22
CA THR A 468 22.25 7.30 14.46
C THR A 468 23.78 7.23 14.33
N GLU A 469 24.28 6.74 13.19
CA GLU A 469 25.72 6.64 12.90
C GLU A 469 26.48 7.99 13.08
N PRO A 470 27.80 7.99 13.36
CA PRO A 470 28.65 6.85 13.68
C PRO A 470 28.39 6.22 15.07
N ILE A 471 28.12 4.91 15.11
CA ILE A 471 28.06 4.14 16.37
C ILE A 471 29.46 4.03 17.01
N ARG A 472 29.50 4.10 18.34
CA ARG A 472 30.68 3.83 19.17
C ARG A 472 30.42 2.64 20.08
N TYR A 473 31.47 1.91 20.43
CA TYR A 473 31.42 0.68 21.23
C TYR A 473 32.35 0.75 22.44
N GLN A 474 31.94 0.16 23.55
CA GLN A 474 32.67 0.07 24.81
C GLN A 474 32.31 -1.26 25.52
N LEU A 475 33.21 -1.81 26.34
CA LEU A 475 32.85 -2.86 27.31
C LEU A 475 32.46 -2.21 28.63
N ALA A 476 31.40 -2.64 29.29
CA ALA A 476 30.95 -2.06 30.56
C ALA A 476 32.00 -2.15 31.69
N SER A 477 32.94 -3.10 31.59
CA SER A 477 34.10 -3.26 32.48
C SER A 477 35.28 -2.32 32.16
N SER A 478 35.19 -1.51 31.11
CA SER A 478 36.22 -0.57 30.63
C SER A 478 35.66 0.85 30.52
N ARG A 479 36.55 1.86 30.49
CA ARG A 479 36.20 3.24 30.14
C ARG A 479 36.63 3.64 28.72
N ILE A 480 37.18 2.70 27.94
CA ILE A 480 37.66 2.97 26.58
C ILE A 480 36.50 2.85 25.59
N VAL A 481 36.18 3.98 24.94
CA VAL A 481 35.22 4.07 23.84
C VAL A 481 35.97 3.99 22.51
N GLN A 482 35.55 3.10 21.61
CA GLN A 482 36.15 2.91 20.30
C GLN A 482 35.12 2.94 19.15
N ARG A 483 35.58 3.17 17.92
CA ARG A 483 34.75 2.97 16.70
C ARG A 483 34.83 1.55 16.14
N SER A 484 35.88 0.79 16.51
CA SER A 484 35.98 -0.62 16.16
C SER A 484 34.87 -1.41 16.86
N PRO A 485 34.11 -2.28 16.16
CA PRO A 485 33.19 -3.21 16.79
C PRO A 485 33.91 -4.46 17.36
N VAL A 486 35.24 -4.55 17.22
CA VAL A 486 36.03 -5.71 17.64
C VAL A 486 36.71 -5.43 18.98
N PHE A 487 36.48 -6.31 19.96
CA PHE A 487 37.18 -6.37 21.23
C PHE A 487 38.00 -7.67 21.28
N GLY A 488 39.32 -7.58 21.20
CA GLY A 488 40.23 -8.73 21.32
C GLY A 488 40.95 -8.80 22.67
N GLY A 489 41.63 -9.92 22.93
CA GLY A 489 42.41 -10.09 24.16
C GLY A 489 41.56 -10.42 25.39
N LEU A 490 40.40 -11.05 25.19
CA LEU A 490 39.40 -11.28 26.23
C LEU A 490 39.55 -12.66 26.87
N ALA A 491 39.27 -12.73 28.17
CA ALA A 491 39.33 -13.93 28.99
C ALA A 491 37.99 -14.67 29.03
N LEU A 492 37.92 -15.80 29.74
CA LEU A 492 36.67 -16.49 30.00
C LEU A 492 35.78 -15.64 30.91
N GLY A 493 34.50 -15.47 30.55
CA GLY A 493 33.53 -14.74 31.36
C GLY A 493 32.42 -14.08 30.54
N GLU A 494 31.52 -13.39 31.25
CA GLU A 494 30.46 -12.56 30.66
C GLU A 494 30.95 -11.14 30.38
N TYR A 495 30.65 -10.62 29.19
CA TYR A 495 30.99 -9.26 28.78
C TYR A 495 29.75 -8.51 28.31
N THR A 496 29.39 -7.42 28.99
CA THR A 496 28.37 -6.49 28.48
C THR A 496 29.03 -5.50 27.52
N VAL A 497 28.72 -5.61 26.24
CA VAL A 497 28.97 -4.58 25.24
C VAL A 497 27.96 -3.46 25.42
N ILE A 498 28.45 -2.22 25.47
CA ILE A 498 27.68 -0.99 25.33
C ILE A 498 27.94 -0.45 23.93
N ALA A 499 26.89 -0.21 23.16
CA ALA A 499 26.96 0.65 21.97
C ALA A 499 26.28 1.98 22.26
N THR A 500 26.76 3.06 21.63
CA THR A 500 26.20 4.40 21.78
C THR A 500 26.23 5.11 20.44
N ASP A 501 25.10 5.67 20.03
CA ASP A 501 24.97 6.42 18.77
C ASP A 501 25.36 7.91 18.93
N THR A 502 25.32 8.68 17.84
CA THR A 502 25.66 10.12 17.84
C THR A 502 24.70 10.97 18.68
N ASN A 503 23.47 10.52 18.88
CA ASN A 503 22.45 11.20 19.69
C ASN A 503 22.58 10.87 21.19
N GLY A 504 23.44 9.92 21.56
CA GLY A 504 23.62 9.42 22.93
C GLY A 504 22.77 8.20 23.28
N CYS A 505 22.09 7.59 22.30
CA CYS A 505 21.22 6.45 22.51
C CYS A 505 22.04 5.18 22.74
N THR A 506 21.82 4.51 23.88
CA THR A 506 22.60 3.33 24.30
C THR A 506 21.88 2.02 24.06
N ALA A 507 22.58 1.03 23.52
CA ALA A 507 22.15 -0.38 23.50
C ALA A 507 23.14 -1.25 24.29
N LEU A 508 22.62 -2.29 24.94
CA LEU A 508 23.39 -3.24 25.75
C LEU A 508 23.25 -4.65 25.20
N LEU A 509 24.35 -5.41 25.18
CA LEU A 509 24.37 -6.82 24.80
C LEU A 509 25.31 -7.59 25.73
N SER A 510 24.79 -8.57 26.48
CA SER A 510 25.65 -9.52 27.22
C SER A 510 26.14 -10.60 26.27
N VAL A 511 27.44 -10.91 26.34
CA VAL A 511 28.12 -11.85 25.46
C VAL A 511 28.99 -12.80 26.30
N PRO A 512 28.67 -14.10 26.35
CA PRO A 512 29.51 -15.10 27.01
C PRO A 512 30.74 -15.40 26.16
N ILE A 513 31.92 -15.43 26.77
CA ILE A 513 33.14 -16.00 26.17
C ILE A 513 33.47 -17.32 26.85
N GLY A 514 33.14 -18.41 26.15
CA GLY A 514 33.54 -19.76 26.51
C GLY A 514 34.97 -20.12 26.06
N LYS A 515 35.39 -21.33 26.43
CA LYS A 515 36.61 -21.97 25.90
C LYS A 515 36.29 -22.67 24.58
N ALA A 516 37.27 -22.78 23.68
CA ALA A 516 37.14 -23.59 22.48
C ALA A 516 36.81 -25.05 22.83
N ASP A 517 35.95 -25.69 22.02
CA ASP A 517 35.59 -27.09 22.21
C ASP A 517 36.84 -27.98 22.23
N PRO A 518 36.94 -28.96 23.15
CA PRO A 518 38.09 -29.85 23.22
C PRO A 518 38.32 -30.57 21.89
N LEU A 519 39.49 -30.34 21.28
CA LEU A 519 39.92 -31.11 20.10
C LEU A 519 39.95 -32.61 20.46
N ARG A 520 39.42 -33.43 19.55
CA ARG A 520 39.35 -34.89 19.66
C ARG A 520 39.93 -35.54 18.42
N LEU A 521 40.87 -36.45 18.60
CA LEU A 521 41.47 -37.25 17.55
C LEU A 521 40.79 -38.62 17.45
N GLN A 522 40.38 -38.99 16.24
CA GLN A 522 39.95 -40.33 15.88
C GLN A 522 40.88 -40.87 14.78
N ALA A 523 41.06 -42.19 14.74
CA ALA A 523 41.99 -42.85 13.83
C ALA A 523 41.38 -44.16 13.29
N THR A 524 41.45 -44.33 11.98
CA THR A 524 41.00 -45.54 11.27
C THR A 524 42.22 -46.22 10.65
N THR A 525 42.38 -47.51 10.94
CA THR A 525 43.51 -48.33 10.49
C THR A 525 43.15 -49.21 9.30
N GLN A 526 43.98 -49.20 8.27
CA GLN A 526 44.11 -50.31 7.33
C GLN A 526 45.30 -51.18 7.77
N VAL A 527 45.03 -52.47 8.00
CA VAL A 527 46.05 -53.47 8.35
C VAL A 527 47.07 -53.65 7.21
N ALA A 528 48.31 -53.93 7.56
CA ALA A 528 49.34 -54.24 6.57
C ALA A 528 49.16 -55.67 6.02
N LYS A 529 49.66 -55.93 4.81
CA LYS A 529 49.49 -57.23 4.12
C LYS A 529 50.31 -58.37 4.72
N CYS A 530 51.43 -58.06 5.38
CA CYS A 530 52.30 -59.00 6.08
C CYS A 530 53.09 -58.31 7.20
N CYS A 531 53.65 -59.07 8.14
CA CYS A 531 54.37 -58.56 9.33
C CYS A 531 55.55 -57.60 9.04
N ILE A 532 56.13 -57.61 7.84
CA ILE A 532 57.21 -56.70 7.42
C ILE A 532 56.82 -55.76 6.26
N CYS A 533 55.59 -55.85 5.75
CA CYS A 533 55.16 -55.14 4.55
C CYS A 533 54.75 -53.69 4.89
N PRO A 534 55.46 -52.64 4.44
CA PRO A 534 55.07 -51.24 4.69
C PRO A 534 53.86 -50.88 3.83
N THR A 535 52.69 -51.30 4.28
CA THR A 535 51.44 -51.33 3.50
C THR A 535 50.20 -51.00 4.32
N GLY A 536 50.31 -50.93 5.64
CA GLY A 536 49.28 -50.38 6.50
C GLY A 536 49.19 -48.86 6.34
N VAL A 537 47.99 -48.34 6.61
CA VAL A 537 47.67 -46.91 6.51
C VAL A 537 46.88 -46.50 7.74
N VAL A 538 47.20 -45.35 8.33
CA VAL A 538 46.37 -44.69 9.34
C VAL A 538 45.79 -43.41 8.75
N SER A 539 44.46 -43.32 8.74
CA SER A 539 43.71 -42.11 8.39
C SER A 539 43.14 -41.49 9.66
N LEU A 540 43.38 -40.19 9.85
CA LEU A 540 42.96 -39.44 11.03
C LEU A 540 41.74 -38.57 10.72
N THR A 541 40.82 -38.47 11.66
CA THR A 541 39.69 -37.53 11.66
C THR A 541 39.66 -36.80 12.99
N SER A 542 38.99 -35.64 13.05
CA SER A 542 38.88 -34.89 14.30
C SER A 542 37.58 -34.13 14.44
N THR A 543 37.12 -33.98 15.68
CA THR A 543 36.01 -33.11 16.07
C THR A 543 36.48 -32.10 17.12
N GLY A 544 35.78 -30.96 17.23
CA GLY A 544 36.18 -29.86 18.11
C GLY A 544 37.46 -29.13 17.64
N GLY A 545 38.07 -28.42 18.58
CA GLY A 545 39.13 -27.44 18.31
C GLY A 545 38.59 -26.13 17.73
N ALA A 546 39.44 -25.11 17.69
CA ALA A 546 39.10 -23.80 17.11
C ALA A 546 39.60 -23.67 15.66
N GLY A 547 38.95 -22.81 14.88
CA GLY A 547 39.32 -22.52 13.50
C GLY A 547 39.29 -23.74 12.56
N THR A 548 39.90 -23.61 11.38
CA THR A 548 39.81 -24.60 10.29
C THR A 548 41.14 -25.29 9.97
N ALA A 549 42.28 -24.67 10.28
CA ALA A 549 43.58 -25.29 10.06
C ALA A 549 43.84 -26.40 11.09
N ARG A 550 44.39 -27.52 10.62
CA ARG A 550 44.81 -28.67 11.44
C ARG A 550 46.16 -29.17 10.94
N THR A 551 47.00 -29.60 11.88
CA THR A 551 48.30 -30.22 11.63
C THR A 551 48.35 -31.58 12.30
N TYR A 552 48.90 -32.56 11.61
CA TYR A 552 48.95 -33.97 12.02
C TYR A 552 50.40 -34.42 12.11
N GLN A 553 50.75 -35.17 13.16
CA GLN A 553 52.12 -35.58 13.43
C GLN A 553 52.14 -37.04 13.91
N ARG A 554 52.93 -37.90 13.26
CA ARG A 554 53.37 -39.17 13.88
C ARG A 554 54.50 -38.82 14.85
N LEU A 555 54.41 -39.21 16.12
CA LEU A 555 55.44 -38.84 17.10
C LEU A 555 56.82 -39.37 16.65
N GLY A 556 57.85 -38.52 16.79
CA GLY A 556 59.17 -38.76 16.22
C GLY A 556 59.37 -38.29 14.76
N GLN A 557 58.37 -37.66 14.14
CA GLN A 557 58.50 -37.03 12.82
C GLN A 557 57.98 -35.59 12.81
N ASN A 558 58.24 -34.88 11.70
CA ASN A 558 57.68 -33.56 11.44
C ASN A 558 56.15 -33.62 11.29
N ALA A 559 55.48 -32.50 11.59
CA ALA A 559 54.05 -32.36 11.33
C ALA A 559 53.77 -32.10 9.84
N GLN A 560 52.62 -32.54 9.36
CA GLN A 560 52.10 -32.36 8.00
C GLN A 560 50.64 -31.87 8.04
N THR A 561 50.14 -31.32 6.94
CA THR A 561 48.73 -30.91 6.80
C THR A 561 47.81 -32.04 6.34
N THR A 562 48.37 -33.12 5.78
CA THR A 562 47.64 -34.32 5.36
C THR A 562 47.29 -35.22 6.55
N ASN A 563 46.05 -35.70 6.58
CA ASN A 563 45.52 -36.54 7.67
C ASN A 563 45.80 -38.05 7.49
N GLN A 564 46.64 -38.44 6.52
CA GLN A 564 46.94 -39.85 6.22
C GLN A 564 48.43 -40.16 6.37
N PHE A 565 48.72 -41.33 6.93
CA PHE A 565 50.06 -41.87 7.14
C PHE A 565 50.11 -43.30 6.56
N GLY A 566 50.65 -43.43 5.35
CA GLY A 566 50.87 -44.72 4.70
C GLY A 566 52.24 -45.33 5.00
N ASN A 567 52.57 -46.41 4.28
CA ASN A 567 53.84 -47.14 4.38
C ASN A 567 54.17 -47.64 5.80
N LEU A 568 53.14 -48.01 6.57
CA LEU A 568 53.27 -48.53 7.93
C LEU A 568 53.44 -50.06 7.91
N ILE A 569 54.38 -50.57 8.69
CA ILE A 569 54.45 -51.99 9.05
C ILE A 569 53.55 -52.24 10.27
N PRO A 570 53.19 -53.48 10.60
CA PRO A 570 52.46 -53.77 11.84
C PRO A 570 53.19 -53.28 13.10
N GLY A 571 52.44 -52.73 14.05
CA GLY A 571 52.96 -52.11 15.26
C GLY A 571 52.10 -50.94 15.76
N THR A 572 52.43 -50.45 16.96
CA THR A 572 51.73 -49.31 17.59
C THR A 572 52.42 -48.00 17.26
N TYR A 573 51.67 -47.08 16.65
CA TYR A 573 52.11 -45.72 16.34
C TYR A 573 51.30 -44.71 17.15
N THR A 574 51.95 -43.69 17.70
CA THR A 574 51.25 -42.57 18.35
C THR A 574 51.17 -41.39 17.39
N PHE A 575 49.96 -40.89 17.19
CA PHE A 575 49.67 -39.71 16.39
C PHE A 575 49.19 -38.57 17.28
N ARG A 576 49.48 -37.35 16.86
CA ARG A 576 49.05 -36.10 17.48
C ARG A 576 48.42 -35.20 16.43
N ILE A 577 47.35 -34.51 16.80
CA ILE A 577 46.76 -33.41 16.04
C ILE A 577 46.95 -32.10 16.81
N SER A 578 47.15 -30.99 16.11
CA SER A 578 47.14 -29.64 16.67
C SER A 578 46.39 -28.67 15.76
N ASP A 579 45.58 -27.76 16.33
CA ASP A 579 44.89 -26.69 15.61
C ASP A 579 45.62 -25.33 15.70
N GLU A 580 45.09 -24.33 14.99
CA GLU A 580 45.59 -22.95 14.97
C GLU A 580 45.49 -22.22 16.32
N ALA A 581 44.59 -22.64 17.21
CA ALA A 581 44.50 -22.16 18.59
C ALA A 581 45.45 -22.93 19.54
N GLY A 582 46.20 -23.90 19.03
CA GLY A 582 47.10 -24.73 19.81
C GLY A 582 46.40 -25.73 20.73
N CYS A 583 45.11 -26.02 20.55
CA CYS A 583 44.50 -27.22 21.10
C CYS A 583 45.16 -28.44 20.46
N THR A 584 45.59 -29.42 21.25
CA THR A 584 46.26 -30.63 20.73
C THR A 584 45.76 -31.87 21.43
N ASP A 585 45.49 -32.92 20.66
CA ASP A 585 45.09 -34.24 21.15
C ASP A 585 45.96 -35.34 20.53
N SER A 586 46.01 -36.53 21.13
CA SER A 586 46.90 -37.61 20.71
C SER A 586 46.36 -39.00 21.01
N ALA A 587 46.48 -39.91 20.05
CA ALA A 587 46.00 -41.27 20.10
C ALA A 587 47.11 -42.27 19.74
N ALA A 588 47.20 -43.37 20.49
CA ALA A 588 48.00 -44.54 20.13
C ALA A 588 47.15 -45.50 19.30
N VAL A 589 47.71 -46.00 18.20
CA VAL A 589 46.98 -46.68 17.13
C VAL A 589 47.77 -47.91 16.68
N PHE A 590 47.18 -49.09 16.76
CA PHE A 590 47.82 -50.35 16.35
C PHE A 590 47.50 -50.72 14.90
N VAL A 591 48.52 -50.79 14.05
CA VAL A 591 48.41 -51.38 12.71
C VAL A 591 48.61 -52.89 12.86
N GLY A 592 47.60 -53.68 12.53
CA GLY A 592 47.67 -55.15 12.53
C GLY A 592 48.28 -55.74 11.26
N ASP A 593 48.58 -57.04 11.32
CA ASP A 593 48.94 -57.87 10.16
C ASP A 593 47.70 -58.62 9.65
N ALA A 594 47.35 -58.45 8.38
CA ALA A 594 46.25 -59.16 7.72
C ALA A 594 46.53 -60.67 7.55
N SER A 595 47.81 -61.06 7.55
CA SER A 595 48.28 -62.43 7.33
C SER A 595 48.89 -63.05 8.60
N ALA A 596 48.44 -62.63 9.79
CA ALA A 596 49.04 -63.01 11.07
C ALA A 596 49.25 -64.54 11.23
N LEU A 597 50.50 -64.95 11.40
CA LEU A 597 50.91 -66.34 11.56
C LEU A 597 50.51 -66.86 12.96
N SER A 598 49.91 -68.04 13.02
CA SER A 598 49.47 -68.70 14.25
C SER A 598 49.80 -70.20 14.23
N LEU A 599 50.02 -70.77 15.41
CA LEU A 599 50.45 -72.16 15.62
C LEU A 599 49.66 -72.79 16.76
N THR A 600 49.06 -73.95 16.52
CA THR A 600 48.33 -74.74 17.52
C THR A 600 48.86 -76.17 17.58
N VAL A 601 48.58 -76.86 18.69
CA VAL A 601 48.96 -78.28 18.87
C VAL A 601 47.95 -79.17 18.14
N GLY A 602 48.46 -80.16 17.41
CA GLY A 602 47.67 -81.15 16.68
C GLY A 602 47.55 -82.48 17.45
N THR A 603 47.70 -83.60 16.75
CA THR A 603 47.70 -84.95 17.34
C THR A 603 48.95 -85.19 18.21
N ILE A 604 48.80 -85.99 19.26
CA ILE A 604 49.89 -86.44 20.15
C ILE A 604 49.75 -87.96 20.37
N LYS A 605 50.88 -88.68 20.33
CA LYS A 605 51.05 -90.08 20.74
C LYS A 605 52.20 -90.14 21.74
N ASP A 606 51.85 -90.33 23.01
CA ASP A 606 52.79 -90.51 24.13
C ASP A 606 53.80 -91.65 23.93
N VAL A 607 54.87 -91.60 24.74
CA VAL A 607 55.95 -92.58 24.79
C VAL A 607 55.52 -93.78 25.63
N THR A 608 55.92 -94.98 25.24
CA THR A 608 55.41 -96.22 25.86
C THR A 608 55.97 -96.44 27.27
N CYS A 609 57.30 -96.41 27.45
CA CYS A 609 57.98 -96.53 28.75
C CYS A 609 58.79 -95.27 29.07
N ALA A 610 59.01 -94.97 30.35
CA ALA A 610 59.94 -93.94 30.78
C ALA A 610 61.36 -94.21 30.24
N GLY A 611 62.04 -93.15 29.78
CA GLY A 611 63.30 -93.23 29.03
C GLY A 611 63.16 -93.63 27.54
N GLY A 612 61.95 -93.84 27.03
CA GLY A 612 61.70 -94.20 25.63
C GLY A 612 61.85 -93.06 24.61
N ALA A 613 61.69 -93.40 23.33
CA ALA A 613 61.80 -92.47 22.19
C ALA A 613 60.79 -92.77 21.06
N ASP A 614 59.68 -93.45 21.36
CA ASP A 614 58.68 -93.87 20.36
C ASP A 614 57.52 -92.87 20.17
N GLY A 615 57.57 -91.70 20.82
CA GLY A 615 56.50 -90.70 20.76
C GLY A 615 56.39 -90.01 19.40
N GLU A 616 55.22 -89.44 19.13
CA GLU A 616 54.91 -88.66 17.93
C GLU A 616 54.00 -87.49 18.27
N ALA A 617 54.19 -86.35 17.60
CA ALA A 617 53.25 -85.23 17.71
C ALA A 617 53.20 -84.37 16.44
N ALA A 618 52.08 -83.66 16.25
CA ALA A 618 51.87 -82.71 15.17
C ALA A 618 51.51 -81.32 15.69
N VAL A 619 51.65 -80.32 14.81
CA VAL A 619 51.14 -78.95 15.00
C VAL A 619 50.26 -78.55 13.81
N GLN A 620 49.51 -77.46 13.93
CA GLN A 620 48.73 -76.87 12.85
C GLN A 620 49.10 -75.40 12.70
N ILE A 621 49.23 -74.94 11.45
CA ILE A 621 49.67 -73.58 11.09
C ILE A 621 48.53 -72.90 10.33
N ALA A 622 48.11 -71.71 10.80
CA ALA A 622 47.12 -70.88 10.13
C ALA A 622 47.62 -69.44 9.98
N GLY A 623 47.26 -68.79 8.87
CA GLY A 623 47.87 -67.52 8.44
C GLY A 623 49.31 -67.70 7.95
N GLY A 624 50.02 -66.58 7.79
CA GLY A 624 51.38 -66.51 7.26
C GLY A 624 51.51 -66.84 5.77
N THR A 625 52.72 -66.61 5.24
CA THR A 625 53.05 -66.80 3.82
C THR A 625 53.95 -68.03 3.64
N ARG A 626 53.54 -68.93 2.75
CA ARG A 626 54.29 -70.16 2.44
C ARG A 626 55.61 -69.84 1.69
N PRO A 627 56.63 -70.74 1.72
CA PRO A 627 56.74 -71.93 2.56
C PRO A 627 56.97 -71.60 4.05
N PHE A 628 56.62 -72.55 4.91
CA PHE A 628 56.88 -72.49 6.35
C PHE A 628 58.12 -73.29 6.73
N THR A 629 58.87 -72.82 7.72
CA THR A 629 59.97 -73.54 8.38
C THR A 629 59.55 -73.83 9.82
N VAL A 630 59.57 -75.10 10.24
CA VAL A 630 59.11 -75.50 11.59
C VAL A 630 60.29 -76.03 12.40
N TYR A 631 60.41 -75.51 13.63
CA TYR A 631 61.47 -75.85 14.57
C TYR A 631 60.86 -76.51 15.81
N TRP A 632 61.32 -77.70 16.16
CA TRP A 632 60.98 -78.40 17.40
C TRP A 632 62.21 -78.39 18.33
N GLN A 633 62.11 -77.76 19.49
CA GLN A 633 63.23 -77.59 20.44
C GLN A 633 62.87 -78.19 21.81
N THR A 634 63.90 -78.58 22.58
CA THR A 634 63.75 -79.01 23.98
C THR A 634 64.46 -78.02 24.92
N PRO A 635 64.09 -77.95 26.21
CA PRO A 635 64.77 -77.10 27.20
C PRO A 635 66.26 -77.41 27.46
N ARG A 636 66.84 -78.47 26.87
CA ARG A 636 68.21 -78.94 27.18
C ARG A 636 69.14 -79.14 25.98
N ARG A 637 68.67 -79.05 24.74
CA ARG A 637 69.56 -78.86 23.57
C ARG A 637 68.83 -78.27 22.38
N ASP A 638 69.53 -77.39 21.69
CA ASP A 638 69.09 -76.76 20.45
C ASP A 638 69.69 -77.47 19.23
N THR A 639 68.83 -77.81 18.28
CA THR A 639 69.20 -78.07 16.88
C THR A 639 68.08 -77.53 15.98
N LEU A 640 68.28 -76.36 15.40
CA LEU A 640 67.42 -75.75 14.37
C LEU A 640 67.48 -76.51 13.03
N GLN A 641 67.23 -77.81 13.05
CA GLN A 641 67.03 -78.62 11.85
C GLN A 641 65.58 -78.47 11.37
N ASN A 642 65.42 -78.29 10.05
CA ASN A 642 64.12 -78.11 9.43
C ASN A 642 63.30 -79.41 9.54
N ARG A 643 62.23 -79.38 10.34
CA ARG A 643 61.38 -80.55 10.61
C ARG A 643 60.00 -80.35 9.98
N VAL A 644 59.35 -81.47 9.72
CA VAL A 644 57.97 -81.51 9.19
C VAL A 644 56.95 -81.18 10.29
N VAL A 645 55.72 -80.90 9.85
CA VAL A 645 54.58 -80.50 10.70
C VAL A 645 54.15 -81.61 11.68
N THR A 646 54.41 -82.87 11.33
CA THR A 646 54.24 -84.06 12.21
C THR A 646 55.60 -84.70 12.43
N GLN A 647 56.00 -84.89 13.68
CA GLN A 647 57.32 -85.39 14.07
C GLN A 647 57.21 -86.66 14.91
N THR A 648 57.75 -87.76 14.39
CA THR A 648 57.91 -89.07 15.05
C THR A 648 59.26 -89.20 15.77
N GLY A 649 59.44 -90.24 16.59
CA GLY A 649 60.72 -90.57 17.22
C GLY A 649 61.09 -89.63 18.36
N LEU A 650 60.08 -89.14 19.09
CA LEU A 650 60.25 -88.19 20.19
C LEU A 650 60.32 -88.92 21.54
N SER A 651 61.20 -88.44 22.42
CA SER A 651 61.27 -88.86 23.82
C SER A 651 60.26 -88.12 24.68
N GLU A 652 60.12 -88.54 25.93
CA GLU A 652 59.27 -87.83 26.89
C GLU A 652 59.85 -86.47 27.25
N GLY A 653 58.96 -85.50 27.51
CA GLY A 653 59.31 -84.11 27.79
C GLY A 653 58.40 -83.12 27.09
N THR A 654 58.64 -81.84 27.34
CA THR A 654 57.94 -80.73 26.68
C THR A 654 58.82 -80.15 25.59
N TYR A 655 58.29 -80.13 24.37
CA TYR A 655 58.87 -79.52 23.19
C TYR A 655 58.25 -78.14 22.96
N THR A 656 59.09 -77.12 22.77
CA THR A 656 58.66 -75.83 22.24
C THR A 656 58.74 -75.87 20.73
N VAL A 657 57.60 -75.72 20.06
CA VAL A 657 57.50 -75.67 18.61
C VAL A 657 57.32 -74.22 18.18
N SER A 658 58.14 -73.75 17.23
CA SER A 658 57.95 -72.46 16.58
C SER A 658 57.88 -72.63 15.06
N VAL A 659 57.17 -71.72 14.40
CA VAL A 659 57.10 -71.65 12.94
C VAL A 659 57.53 -70.27 12.47
N ARG A 660 58.26 -70.27 11.35
CA ARG A 660 58.66 -69.08 10.60
C ARG A 660 58.12 -69.15 9.18
N ASP A 661 57.59 -68.04 8.68
CA ASP A 661 57.08 -67.92 7.30
C ASP A 661 58.13 -67.35 6.32
N SER A 662 57.80 -67.29 5.03
CA SER A 662 58.71 -66.80 4.00
C SER A 662 58.99 -65.29 4.07
N ASN A 663 58.08 -64.51 4.65
CA ASN A 663 58.29 -63.10 5.02
C ASN A 663 59.10 -62.94 6.33
N ARG A 664 59.66 -64.03 6.86
CA ARG A 664 60.43 -64.11 8.12
C ARG A 664 59.60 -63.86 9.38
N CYS A 665 58.27 -63.76 9.27
CA CYS A 665 57.36 -63.65 10.39
C CYS A 665 57.50 -64.88 11.30
N THR A 666 57.47 -64.67 12.61
CA THR A 666 57.50 -65.74 13.62
C THR A 666 56.32 -65.57 14.55
N THR A 667 55.75 -66.69 15.00
CA THR A 667 54.62 -66.71 15.96
C THR A 667 55.05 -67.26 17.32
N SER A 668 54.17 -67.18 18.30
CA SER A 668 54.42 -67.69 19.65
C SER A 668 54.69 -69.20 19.66
N THR A 669 55.54 -69.66 20.58
CA THR A 669 55.86 -71.08 20.72
C THR A 669 54.67 -71.88 21.22
N ALA A 670 54.26 -72.90 20.48
CA ALA A 670 53.34 -73.92 20.98
C ALA A 670 54.12 -74.90 21.88
N PHE A 671 53.51 -75.33 22.99
CA PHE A 671 54.09 -76.31 23.91
C PHE A 671 53.45 -77.68 23.69
N VAL A 672 54.25 -78.65 23.25
CA VAL A 672 53.82 -80.02 23.02
C VAL A 672 54.46 -80.91 24.09
N THR A 673 53.67 -81.49 24.99
CA THR A 673 54.19 -82.36 26.06
C THR A 673 53.87 -83.81 25.76
N LEU A 674 54.91 -84.63 25.68
CA LEU A 674 54.86 -86.09 25.62
C LEU A 674 55.23 -86.66 26.99
N LYS A 675 54.51 -87.69 27.43
CA LYS A 675 54.79 -88.38 28.70
C LYS A 675 55.08 -89.87 28.44
N SER A 676 55.78 -90.52 29.37
CA SER A 676 55.75 -91.98 29.46
C SER A 676 54.38 -92.48 29.94
N ARG A 677 53.86 -93.56 29.34
CA ARG A 677 52.64 -94.22 29.81
C ARG A 677 52.86 -95.15 31.01
N PHE A 678 54.03 -95.78 31.09
CA PHE A 678 54.38 -96.69 32.19
C PHE A 678 55.77 -96.38 32.76
N PRO A 679 55.95 -96.45 34.11
CA PRO A 679 57.24 -96.32 34.75
C PRO A 679 58.11 -97.57 34.53
N VAL A 680 59.43 -97.41 34.65
CA VAL A 680 60.37 -98.54 34.71
C VAL A 680 60.24 -99.24 36.07
N PRO A 681 60.17 -100.60 36.15
CA PRO A 681 60.11 -101.31 37.42
C PRO A 681 61.38 -101.13 38.26
N GLU A 682 61.23 -101.19 39.59
CA GLU A 682 62.36 -101.09 40.53
C GLU A 682 63.38 -102.21 40.34
N THR A 683 64.64 -101.93 40.65
CA THR A 683 65.73 -102.92 40.58
C THR A 683 65.49 -104.05 41.58
N PRO A 684 65.34 -105.31 41.13
CA PRO A 684 65.07 -106.43 42.03
C PRO A 684 66.27 -106.70 42.96
N VAL A 685 65.99 -107.04 44.22
CA VAL A 685 67.00 -107.34 45.24
C VAL A 685 67.18 -108.85 45.37
N VAL A 686 68.40 -109.33 45.20
CA VAL A 686 68.78 -110.74 45.39
C VAL A 686 69.50 -110.91 46.73
N SER A 687 69.17 -112.00 47.42
CA SER A 687 69.74 -112.44 48.70
C SER A 687 70.23 -113.89 48.59
N GLN A 688 71.13 -114.31 49.47
CA GLN A 688 71.56 -115.71 49.59
C GLN A 688 71.21 -116.24 50.99
N THR A 689 70.55 -117.40 51.03
CA THR A 689 70.22 -118.13 52.25
C THR A 689 70.74 -119.55 52.12
N GLY A 690 71.85 -119.86 52.80
CA GLY A 690 72.56 -121.13 52.66
C GLY A 690 73.04 -121.34 51.22
N SER A 691 72.60 -122.43 50.59
CA SER A 691 72.90 -122.79 49.19
C SER A 691 71.89 -122.26 48.16
N THR A 692 70.93 -121.41 48.56
CA THR A 692 69.87 -120.93 47.65
C THR A 692 69.88 -119.41 47.54
N LEU A 693 69.75 -118.88 46.32
CA LEU A 693 69.51 -117.46 46.06
C LEU A 693 68.00 -117.19 46.06
N ARG A 694 67.57 -116.04 46.59
CA ARG A 694 66.17 -115.60 46.58
C ARG A 694 66.03 -114.13 46.19
N VAL A 695 65.08 -113.85 45.31
CA VAL A 695 64.55 -112.50 45.01
C VAL A 695 63.19 -112.33 45.73
N THR A 696 62.83 -111.10 46.05
CA THR A 696 61.50 -110.74 46.57
C THR A 696 60.39 -111.19 45.61
N ASP A 697 59.16 -111.37 46.10
CA ASP A 697 58.08 -111.98 45.31
C ASP A 697 57.48 -111.01 44.27
N VAL A 698 58.10 -110.95 43.09
CA VAL A 698 57.78 -110.06 41.96
C VAL A 698 57.46 -110.83 40.67
N SER A 699 56.73 -110.21 39.75
CA SER A 699 56.33 -110.81 38.47
C SER A 699 57.30 -110.51 37.33
N GLY A 700 57.34 -111.37 36.32
CA GLY A 700 58.18 -111.19 35.13
C GLY A 700 59.68 -111.48 35.34
N ILE A 701 60.01 -112.30 36.35
CA ILE A 701 61.37 -112.74 36.70
C ILE A 701 62.05 -113.48 35.56
N GLN A 702 63.29 -113.10 35.25
CA GLN A 702 64.25 -113.90 34.49
C GLN A 702 65.62 -113.85 35.18
N TRP A 703 66.11 -115.01 35.64
CA TRP A 703 67.47 -115.14 36.19
C TRP A 703 68.53 -115.29 35.08
N TYR A 704 69.73 -114.83 35.38
CA TYR A 704 70.92 -114.88 34.52
C TYR A 704 72.11 -115.46 35.29
N VAL A 705 72.99 -116.17 34.59
CA VAL A 705 74.28 -116.63 35.10
C VAL A 705 75.41 -116.17 34.21
N GLN A 706 76.49 -115.68 34.81
CA GLN A 706 77.79 -115.51 34.20
C GLN A 706 78.76 -116.52 34.84
N PRO A 707 79.02 -117.67 34.19
CA PRO A 707 79.99 -118.65 34.68
C PRO A 707 81.36 -118.01 34.91
N THR A 708 82.12 -118.51 35.90
CA THR A 708 83.46 -117.97 36.17
C THR A 708 84.38 -118.11 34.95
N GLY A 709 84.70 -116.97 34.32
CA GLY A 709 85.49 -116.88 33.08
C GLY A 709 84.70 -116.54 31.81
N ALA A 710 83.37 -116.47 31.85
CA ALA A 710 82.55 -116.10 30.70
C ALA A 710 82.47 -114.58 30.48
N ALA A 711 82.61 -114.13 29.23
CA ALA A 711 82.59 -112.70 28.88
C ALA A 711 81.21 -112.03 29.06
N SER A 712 80.13 -112.77 28.86
CA SER A 712 78.74 -112.31 28.98
C SER A 712 77.93 -113.26 29.86
N ALA A 713 76.90 -112.73 30.52
CA ALA A 713 75.89 -113.55 31.19
C ALA A 713 74.87 -114.12 30.18
N THR A 714 74.34 -115.30 30.46
CA THR A 714 73.24 -115.92 29.71
C THR A 714 72.00 -116.06 30.59
N ALA A 715 70.82 -115.95 29.97
CA ALA A 715 69.56 -116.22 30.64
C ALA A 715 69.48 -117.71 31.02
N ILE A 716 69.09 -118.00 32.26
CA ILE A 716 68.88 -119.37 32.71
C ILE A 716 67.49 -119.81 32.27
N THR A 717 67.42 -120.78 31.36
CA THR A 717 66.17 -121.28 30.79
C THR A 717 65.21 -121.74 31.88
N ASN A 718 63.96 -121.27 31.82
CA ASN A 718 62.88 -121.56 32.77
C ASN A 718 63.14 -121.15 34.23
N ALA A 719 64.20 -120.40 34.54
CA ALA A 719 64.41 -119.81 35.86
C ALA A 719 63.58 -118.53 36.01
N THR A 720 62.28 -118.71 36.26
CA THR A 720 61.29 -117.65 36.52
C THR A 720 60.77 -117.66 37.97
N SER A 721 61.27 -118.60 38.80
CA SER A 721 60.95 -118.71 40.22
C SER A 721 61.62 -117.62 41.07
N THR A 722 61.03 -117.30 42.23
CA THR A 722 61.64 -116.38 43.21
C THR A 722 62.87 -116.97 43.91
N THR A 723 63.12 -118.28 43.78
CA THR A 723 64.30 -118.98 44.31
C THR A 723 65.10 -119.71 43.23
N LEU A 724 66.43 -119.73 43.38
CA LEU A 724 67.38 -120.43 42.50
C LEU A 724 68.53 -121.04 43.31
N THR A 725 68.75 -122.35 43.20
CA THR A 725 69.95 -123.01 43.73
C THR A 725 71.09 -122.94 42.70
N PRO A 726 72.24 -122.32 43.00
CA PRO A 726 73.39 -122.30 42.11
C PRO A 726 73.98 -123.71 41.91
N TYR A 727 74.17 -124.08 40.66
CA TYR A 727 74.66 -125.40 40.24
C TYR A 727 76.10 -125.39 39.71
N GLN A 728 76.70 -124.20 39.56
CA GLN A 728 78.07 -124.00 39.06
C GLN A 728 78.68 -122.71 39.64
N SER A 729 80.00 -122.61 39.65
CA SER A 729 80.70 -121.38 40.06
C SER A 729 80.48 -120.26 39.04
N GLY A 730 80.04 -119.09 39.52
CA GLY A 730 79.74 -117.94 38.67
C GLY A 730 79.00 -116.82 39.41
N ARG A 731 78.66 -115.75 38.67
CA ARG A 731 77.84 -114.65 39.17
C ARG A 731 76.39 -114.79 38.69
N TYR A 732 75.44 -114.62 39.60
CA TYR A 732 74.00 -114.79 39.35
C TYR A 732 73.27 -113.48 39.65
N TYR A 733 72.38 -113.06 38.73
CA TYR A 733 71.52 -111.88 38.89
C TYR A 733 70.14 -112.11 38.26
N VAL A 734 69.22 -111.18 38.46
CA VAL A 734 67.85 -111.25 37.94
C VAL A 734 67.41 -109.91 37.33
N VAL A 735 66.53 -109.98 36.32
CA VAL A 735 65.81 -108.84 35.72
C VAL A 735 64.32 -109.14 35.82
N VAL A 736 63.48 -108.10 35.97
CA VAL A 736 62.02 -108.24 35.99
C VAL A 736 61.36 -107.34 34.93
N THR A 737 60.31 -107.83 34.28
CA THR A 737 59.59 -107.09 33.23
C THR A 737 58.12 -106.95 33.58
N GLN A 738 57.60 -105.71 33.60
CA GLN A 738 56.19 -105.41 33.85
C GLN A 738 55.68 -104.37 32.84
N ASN A 739 54.45 -104.56 32.34
CA ASN A 739 53.81 -103.67 31.34
C ASN A 739 54.65 -103.37 30.09
N GLY A 740 55.57 -104.29 29.72
CA GLY A 740 56.51 -104.13 28.59
C GLY A 740 57.80 -103.38 28.92
N CYS A 741 57.93 -102.80 30.11
CA CYS A 741 59.13 -102.13 30.58
C CYS A 741 59.97 -103.09 31.46
N ALA A 742 61.27 -103.20 31.18
CA ALA A 742 62.19 -104.05 31.93
C ALA A 742 62.96 -103.25 33.00
N SER A 743 63.20 -103.84 34.17
CA SER A 743 63.98 -103.26 35.25
C SER A 743 65.47 -103.15 34.90
N PRO A 744 66.25 -102.35 35.64
CA PRO A 744 67.68 -102.58 35.76
C PRO A 744 67.96 -103.99 36.31
N ALA A 745 69.14 -104.54 36.00
CA ALA A 745 69.56 -105.83 36.55
C ALA A 745 69.90 -105.73 38.04
N SER A 746 69.63 -106.79 38.81
CA SER A 746 69.98 -106.86 40.23
C SER A 746 71.49 -106.81 40.46
N ASN A 747 71.86 -106.53 41.71
CA ASN A 747 73.20 -106.87 42.21
C ASN A 747 73.48 -108.37 41.94
N ALA A 748 74.67 -108.67 41.42
CA ALA A 748 75.05 -110.02 40.99
C ALA A 748 75.88 -110.75 42.06
N ILE A 749 75.27 -111.74 42.74
CA ILE A 749 75.91 -112.55 43.79
C ILE A 749 76.85 -113.58 43.15
N ALA A 750 78.06 -113.70 43.69
CA ALA A 750 79.04 -114.71 43.28
C ALA A 750 78.88 -115.99 44.12
N PHE A 751 78.83 -117.14 43.45
CA PHE A 751 78.81 -118.47 44.07
C PHE A 751 80.05 -119.27 43.64
N VAL A 752 80.60 -120.07 44.56
CA VAL A 752 81.77 -120.92 44.32
C VAL A 752 81.52 -122.32 44.88
N LEU A 753 81.59 -123.34 44.02
CA LEU A 753 81.38 -124.74 44.39
C LEU A 753 82.70 -125.36 44.91
N THR A 754 82.92 -125.32 46.22
CA THR A 754 84.13 -125.89 46.84
C THR A 754 84.03 -127.40 47.05
N ALA A 755 84.90 -128.17 46.39
CA ALA A 755 85.04 -129.60 46.62
C ALA A 755 85.82 -129.87 47.92
N ILE A 756 85.24 -130.66 48.83
CA ILE A 756 85.92 -131.15 50.03
C ILE A 756 86.74 -132.37 49.63
N THR A 757 88.08 -132.27 49.75
CA THR A 757 89.00 -133.36 49.43
C THR A 757 89.92 -133.61 50.61
N GLU A 758 89.64 -134.67 51.37
CA GLU A 758 90.63 -135.62 51.90
C GLU A 758 89.89 -136.85 52.45
N PRO A 759 90.50 -138.05 52.44
CA PRO A 759 90.01 -139.17 53.21
C PRO A 759 90.25 -138.89 54.70
N GLY A 760 89.19 -138.88 55.52
CA GLY A 760 89.33 -138.84 56.98
C GLY A 760 90.21 -140.01 57.40
N THR A 761 91.26 -139.74 58.20
CA THR A 761 92.35 -140.71 58.44
C THR A 761 91.80 -142.08 58.81
N GLY A 762 92.10 -143.08 57.97
CA GLY A 762 91.60 -144.44 58.13
C GLY A 762 90.36 -144.80 57.30
N LEU A 763 89.84 -143.93 56.43
CA LEU A 763 88.81 -144.28 55.43
C LEU A 763 89.03 -143.52 54.11
N SER A 764 89.47 -144.22 53.07
CA SER A 764 89.53 -143.71 51.69
C SER A 764 88.62 -144.47 50.74
N VAL A 765 88.11 -143.77 49.71
CA VAL A 765 87.29 -144.33 48.63
C VAL A 765 87.85 -143.81 47.32
N ARG A 766 87.90 -144.67 46.28
CA ARG A 766 88.44 -144.34 44.96
C ARG A 766 87.62 -145.00 43.85
N VAL A 767 87.12 -144.21 42.91
CA VAL A 767 86.33 -144.71 41.77
C VAL A 767 87.26 -145.20 40.66
N LEU A 768 87.08 -146.43 40.17
CA LEU A 768 88.07 -147.12 39.32
C LEU A 768 87.45 -147.87 38.13
N PRO A 769 87.42 -147.26 36.92
CA PRO A 769 87.44 -145.81 36.67
C PRO A 769 86.09 -145.17 37.06
N ASN A 770 86.00 -143.83 36.94
CA ASN A 770 84.73 -143.09 37.00
C ASN A 770 83.67 -143.75 36.07
N PRO A 771 82.43 -143.99 36.52
CA PRO A 771 81.53 -145.00 35.93
C PRO A 771 81.16 -144.73 34.47
N VAL A 772 81.69 -145.55 33.57
CA VAL A 772 81.32 -145.60 32.16
C VAL A 772 80.37 -146.78 31.94
N GLY A 773 79.11 -146.51 31.58
CA GLY A 773 78.09 -147.54 31.40
C GLY A 773 77.27 -147.85 32.66
N THR A 774 77.07 -149.13 32.96
CA THR A 774 76.01 -149.59 33.89
C THR A 774 76.46 -149.91 35.31
N HIS A 775 77.73 -149.71 35.67
CA HIS A 775 78.27 -150.11 36.99
C HIS A 775 79.19 -149.04 37.60
N LEU A 776 79.14 -148.91 38.93
CA LEU A 776 80.03 -148.09 39.75
C LEU A 776 81.01 -149.01 40.50
N ARG A 777 82.29 -148.96 40.12
CA ARG A 777 83.38 -149.63 40.83
C ARG A 777 84.07 -148.70 41.82
N LEU A 778 84.18 -149.16 43.06
CA LEU A 778 84.87 -148.45 44.15
C LEU A 778 85.93 -149.37 44.76
N GLU A 779 87.16 -148.89 44.84
CA GLU A 779 88.12 -149.37 45.83
C GLU A 779 87.95 -148.56 47.11
N ILE A 780 87.86 -149.23 48.24
CA ILE A 780 87.68 -148.63 49.55
C ILE A 780 88.74 -149.21 50.49
N GLU A 781 89.43 -148.36 51.23
CA GLU A 781 90.47 -148.74 52.17
C GLU A 781 90.14 -148.19 53.55
N GLN A 782 90.07 -149.05 54.57
CA GLN A 782 89.88 -148.60 55.95
C GLN A 782 90.72 -149.36 56.98
N ASP A 783 91.11 -148.68 58.04
CA ASP A 783 91.97 -149.18 59.12
C ASP A 783 91.21 -149.87 60.27
N SER A 784 89.90 -149.65 60.37
CA SER A 784 89.03 -150.11 61.45
C SER A 784 87.81 -150.85 60.89
N ARG A 785 87.33 -151.88 61.59
CA ARG A 785 86.36 -152.84 61.05
C ARG A 785 84.92 -152.34 61.15
N GLN A 786 84.56 -151.37 60.33
CA GLN A 786 83.23 -150.75 60.28
C GLN A 786 82.52 -150.98 58.94
N ALA A 787 81.19 -150.97 58.95
CA ALA A 787 80.39 -150.96 57.73
C ALA A 787 80.24 -149.52 57.20
N ILE A 788 80.09 -149.37 55.88
CA ILE A 788 80.08 -148.06 55.21
C ILE A 788 78.80 -147.91 54.38
N ALA A 789 78.05 -146.84 54.62
CA ALA A 789 76.91 -146.44 53.79
C ALA A 789 77.38 -145.55 52.64
N LEU A 790 76.87 -145.79 51.43
CA LEU A 790 77.16 -145.02 50.22
C LEU A 790 75.87 -144.36 49.72
N THR A 791 75.91 -143.07 49.38
CA THR A 791 74.77 -142.29 48.87
C THR A 791 75.16 -141.50 47.63
N VAL A 792 74.39 -141.61 46.55
CA VAL A 792 74.52 -140.77 45.35
C VAL A 792 73.45 -139.67 45.38
N GLN A 793 73.82 -138.41 45.11
CA GLN A 793 72.95 -137.23 45.14
C GLN A 793 72.96 -136.44 43.83
N ASP A 794 71.82 -135.84 43.46
CA ASP A 794 71.66 -134.97 42.29
C ASP A 794 72.10 -133.51 42.54
N ALA A 795 72.11 -132.68 41.49
CA ALA A 795 72.50 -131.27 41.55
C ALA A 795 71.54 -130.37 42.36
N ALA A 796 70.39 -130.88 42.80
CA ALA A 796 69.48 -130.21 43.75
C ALA A 796 69.67 -130.73 45.19
N GLY A 797 70.64 -131.62 45.44
CA GLY A 797 70.96 -132.20 46.74
C GLY A 797 70.08 -133.40 47.13
N ARG A 798 69.24 -133.93 46.22
CA ARG A 798 68.37 -135.07 46.52
C ARG A 798 69.14 -136.38 46.36
N ALA A 799 69.03 -137.29 47.34
CA ALA A 799 69.54 -138.65 47.21
C ALA A 799 68.79 -139.45 46.13
N VAL A 800 69.54 -140.07 45.21
CA VAL A 800 69.00 -140.81 44.04
C VAL A 800 69.33 -142.31 44.05
N ARG A 801 70.39 -142.74 44.75
CA ARG A 801 70.71 -144.16 45.04
C ARG A 801 71.45 -144.28 46.38
N GLN A 802 71.32 -145.42 47.07
CA GLN A 802 72.06 -145.75 48.28
C GLN A 802 72.49 -147.22 48.32
N PHE A 803 73.63 -147.52 48.95
CA PHE A 803 74.22 -148.85 49.11
C PHE A 803 74.89 -148.99 50.49
N ILE A 804 75.21 -150.23 50.90
CA ILE A 804 75.97 -150.51 52.13
C ILE A 804 77.07 -151.55 51.84
N VAL A 805 78.26 -151.32 52.38
CA VAL A 805 79.41 -152.23 52.37
C VAL A 805 79.55 -152.87 53.77
N PRO A 806 79.59 -154.21 53.90
CA PRO A 806 79.80 -154.91 55.18
C PRO A 806 81.17 -154.59 55.83
N ALA A 807 81.36 -154.95 57.10
CA ALA A 807 82.51 -154.50 57.89
C ALA A 807 83.84 -155.25 57.62
N PHE A 808 84.83 -154.54 57.05
CA PHE A 808 86.16 -155.04 56.67
C PHE A 808 87.31 -154.16 57.21
N ILE A 809 88.56 -154.64 57.10
CA ILE A 809 89.80 -153.89 57.35
C ILE A 809 90.72 -154.08 56.13
N GLY A 810 91.60 -153.10 55.86
CA GLY A 810 92.46 -153.07 54.70
C GLY A 810 91.71 -152.58 53.45
N LYS A 811 92.10 -153.08 52.28
CA LYS A 811 91.42 -152.77 51.00
C LYS A 811 90.30 -153.75 50.68
N HIS A 812 89.20 -153.21 50.18
CA HIS A 812 88.08 -153.97 49.63
C HIS A 812 87.55 -153.27 48.38
N GLN A 813 87.28 -154.02 47.31
CA GLN A 813 86.66 -153.50 46.09
C GLN A 813 85.21 -153.95 46.02
N VAL A 814 84.32 -153.03 45.66
CA VAL A 814 82.88 -153.27 45.50
C VAL A 814 82.39 -152.69 44.17
N GLU A 815 81.40 -153.35 43.59
CA GLU A 815 80.79 -152.96 42.32
C GLU A 815 79.27 -152.98 42.44
N TYR A 816 78.62 -151.85 42.12
CA TYR A 816 77.17 -151.69 42.20
C TYR A 816 76.57 -151.29 40.85
N PRO A 817 75.49 -151.95 40.38
CA PRO A 817 74.82 -151.57 39.14
C PRO A 817 74.07 -150.24 39.28
N LEU A 818 74.25 -149.36 38.29
CA LEU A 818 73.59 -148.06 38.10
C LEU A 818 72.94 -147.96 36.68
N PRO A 819 72.04 -148.87 36.29
CA PRO A 819 71.43 -148.85 34.96
C PRO A 819 70.66 -147.55 34.70
N ASP A 820 69.66 -147.25 35.53
CA ASP A 820 68.66 -146.18 35.32
C ASP A 820 69.08 -144.80 35.86
N LEU A 821 70.34 -144.62 36.25
CA LEU A 821 70.87 -143.29 36.57
C LEU A 821 71.13 -142.52 35.26
N PRO A 822 70.54 -141.34 35.00
CA PRO A 822 70.81 -140.57 33.79
C PRO A 822 72.27 -140.13 33.65
N ALA A 823 72.68 -139.76 32.43
CA ALA A 823 73.92 -139.05 32.21
C ALA A 823 73.88 -137.69 32.94
N GLY A 824 74.95 -137.34 33.65
CA GLY A 824 74.99 -136.16 34.51
C GLY A 824 76.07 -136.18 35.58
N THR A 825 76.14 -135.07 36.32
CA THR A 825 77.07 -134.88 37.45
C THR A 825 76.34 -135.14 38.77
N TYR A 826 76.92 -135.98 39.62
CA TYR A 826 76.36 -136.39 40.91
C TYR A 826 77.40 -136.31 42.03
N LEU A 827 76.93 -136.27 43.27
CA LEU A 827 77.78 -136.37 44.47
C LEU A 827 77.68 -137.79 45.05
N LEU A 828 78.81 -138.49 45.19
CA LEU A 828 78.91 -139.75 45.94
C LEU A 828 79.46 -139.45 47.34
N LYS A 829 78.68 -139.78 48.36
CA LYS A 829 79.01 -139.65 49.79
C LYS A 829 79.16 -141.04 50.40
N ALA A 830 80.24 -141.27 51.14
CA ALA A 830 80.55 -142.52 51.84
C ALA A 830 80.70 -142.24 53.34
N GLU A 831 80.03 -143.03 54.19
CA GLU A 831 79.89 -142.75 55.62
C GLU A 831 80.04 -144.04 56.45
N ALA A 832 81.09 -144.09 57.27
CA ALA A 832 81.15 -144.96 58.45
C ALA A 832 80.58 -144.21 59.67
N THR A 833 80.52 -144.86 60.84
CA THR A 833 79.89 -144.31 62.05
C THR A 833 80.53 -143.00 62.56
N ASP A 834 81.83 -142.82 62.32
CA ASP A 834 82.65 -141.70 62.83
C ASP A 834 83.35 -140.89 61.72
N ARG A 835 83.33 -141.37 60.47
CA ARG A 835 84.13 -140.85 59.36
C ARG A 835 83.32 -140.83 58.07
N GLN A 836 83.44 -139.75 57.31
CA GLN A 836 82.81 -139.60 55.99
C GLN A 836 83.79 -139.06 54.95
N THR A 837 83.57 -139.40 53.68
CA THR A 837 84.23 -138.79 52.53
C THR A 837 83.20 -138.53 51.41
N VAL A 838 83.41 -137.49 50.62
CA VAL A 838 82.48 -137.07 49.57
C VAL A 838 83.28 -136.74 48.30
N MET A 839 82.78 -137.18 47.15
CA MET A 839 83.41 -136.94 45.85
C MET A 839 82.36 -136.71 44.77
N ARG A 840 82.76 -136.00 43.71
CA ARG A 840 81.93 -135.83 42.53
C ARG A 840 82.16 -137.00 41.57
N ILE A 841 81.09 -137.69 41.18
CA ILE A 841 81.11 -138.64 40.07
C ILE A 841 80.38 -138.03 38.87
N VAL A 842 80.81 -138.38 37.67
CA VAL A 842 80.13 -137.99 36.43
C VAL A 842 79.79 -139.26 35.69
N LYS A 843 78.51 -139.49 35.39
CA LYS A 843 78.11 -140.53 34.45
C LYS A 843 77.95 -139.87 33.08
N GLU A 844 78.72 -140.33 32.11
CA GLU A 844 78.57 -139.95 30.69
C GLU A 844 77.44 -140.77 30.04
#